data_AF-A0A1I3E091-F1
#
_entry.id   AF-A0A1I3E091-F1
#
_cell.length_a   1.000
_cell.length_b   1.000
_cell.length_c   1.000
_cell.angle_alpha   90.00
_cell.angle_beta   90.00
_cell.angle_gamma   90.00
#
_symmetry.space_group_name_H-M   'P 1'
#
loop_
_entity.id
_entity.type
_entity.pdbx_description
1 polymer ?
#
loop_
_entity_poly.entity_id
_entity_poly.type
_entity_poly.pdbx_seq_one_letter_code
_entity_poly.pdbx_strand_id
1 'polypeptide(L)'
;MNIIIKSLTIINFKGISKLTIPFQQVTSILGANASGKTTVFDAFLFLLFGKDSTDRKDFEIKPLDGKGNAKQRTENEVSAILIVDGEEISLRHLMKEKWVKKRGEETAEFTGNEHLYFWNDVPMQAGEYAARINDILPENVFKLLTNPLYFNSIKWQDRRAILQEIAGEVTDEELIGINPDFAKLLESLSGKTLKELRAMNAVEKKRLKEELAMIPPRIDELERSKPELVDETEIQAEIDTLQAQYDAIEKQIEDRNEVQKTENEAIRELTQRKHTLETLNQGIRAKVTQEYNSDVIKSGSAEKELSDKISRQYTALAEIESTANRQKSQLSSLDSSHNDRIRRISRDREEINGRIASLRTQFETVNAKEIDPNSLVCSECGREHEAHNMNDIIAKFNENKMNELRSIKERGDALKADMNRLNEELTRAETEVSTTKEAINKTLTDLQSQHETEQAALNDLQAQLEAVKSNKVVVTPVADRLAEHADFNANIKDIEGIDEALRNRPGIDLSDLRTKKAIINADLDAAKRKLLIKDRITAADNRINELKAQEKTMAQELAAIERQEFVAESYEKAKSEELERRVNGMFKYANFKLFNHLINGGEEPTCVTTYQGVPFPDLNNAAKILVGIDIINTLSAHHGVTAPVFLDNRESVSNIPDTAAQVINLIVSPADEKLRVA
;
A
#
# COMPACT_ATOMS: atom_id res chain seq x y z
N MET A 1 9.81 -44.45 -12.54
CA MET A 1 11.18 -44.33 -13.07
C MET A 1 12.19 -44.80 -12.06
N ASN A 2 12.91 -45.88 -12.35
CA ASN A 2 13.98 -46.40 -11.50
C ASN A 2 15.29 -46.44 -12.27
N ILE A 3 16.32 -45.74 -11.74
CA ILE A 3 17.63 -45.57 -12.37
C ILE A 3 18.68 -46.25 -11.50
N ILE A 4 19.35 -47.25 -12.06
CA ILE A 4 20.37 -48.07 -11.40
C ILE A 4 21.64 -48.10 -12.27
N ILE A 5 22.81 -47.87 -11.69
CA ILE A 5 24.09 -48.15 -12.36
C ILE A 5 24.30 -49.66 -12.32
N LYS A 6 24.51 -50.29 -13.48
CA LYS A 6 24.94 -51.69 -13.60
C LYS A 6 26.46 -51.81 -13.56
N SER A 7 27.17 -50.91 -14.26
CA SER A 7 28.62 -50.80 -14.20
C SER A 7 29.13 -49.42 -14.59
N LEU A 8 30.23 -48.96 -13.99
CA LEU A 8 30.99 -47.76 -14.40
C LEU A 8 32.41 -48.18 -14.79
N THR A 9 32.92 -47.69 -15.92
CA THR A 9 34.32 -47.81 -16.35
C THR A 9 34.93 -46.42 -16.44
N ILE A 10 36.17 -46.31 -15.96
CA ILE A 10 36.93 -45.08 -15.83
C ILE A 10 38.33 -45.33 -16.42
N ILE A 11 38.79 -44.47 -17.32
CA ILE A 11 40.10 -44.56 -17.99
C ILE A 11 40.76 -43.18 -17.98
N ASN A 12 41.98 -43.08 -17.43
CA ASN A 12 42.74 -41.83 -17.25
C ASN A 12 41.90 -40.63 -16.75
N PHE A 13 41.13 -40.79 -15.66
CA PHE A 13 40.30 -39.72 -15.11
C PHE A 13 40.75 -39.37 -13.68
N LYS A 14 41.19 -38.12 -13.48
CA LYS A 14 41.89 -37.66 -12.28
C LYS A 14 42.99 -38.66 -11.86
N GLY A 15 42.98 -39.16 -10.63
CA GLY A 15 43.96 -40.16 -10.15
C GLY A 15 43.78 -41.59 -10.67
N ILE A 16 42.72 -41.90 -11.44
CA ILE A 16 42.39 -43.27 -11.86
C ILE A 16 42.88 -43.54 -13.28
N SER A 17 43.87 -44.43 -13.42
CA SER A 17 44.42 -44.83 -14.73
C SER A 17 43.51 -45.79 -15.50
N LYS A 18 43.00 -46.84 -14.84
CA LYS A 18 41.89 -47.68 -15.31
C LYS A 18 41.18 -48.34 -14.13
N LEU A 19 39.85 -48.30 -14.13
CA LEU A 19 38.99 -48.98 -13.16
C LEU A 19 37.67 -49.36 -13.82
N THR A 20 37.13 -50.54 -13.50
CA THR A 20 35.76 -50.93 -13.84
C THR A 20 35.10 -51.45 -12.57
N ILE A 21 33.95 -50.88 -12.22
CA ILE A 21 33.16 -51.23 -11.03
C ILE A 21 31.83 -51.83 -11.51
N PRO A 22 31.56 -53.12 -11.27
CA PRO A 22 30.21 -53.65 -11.29
C PRO A 22 29.48 -53.20 -10.02
N PHE A 23 28.23 -52.76 -10.15
CA PHE A 23 27.43 -52.30 -9.02
C PHE A 23 26.27 -53.27 -8.72
N GLN A 24 25.91 -53.35 -7.45
CA GLN A 24 24.75 -54.06 -6.92
C GLN A 24 23.80 -53.05 -6.25
N GLN A 25 22.66 -53.50 -5.72
CA GLN A 25 21.71 -52.62 -4.99
C GLN A 25 22.37 -51.88 -3.82
N VAL A 26 23.34 -52.52 -3.16
CA VAL A 26 24.26 -51.88 -2.21
C VAL A 26 25.68 -52.24 -2.65
N THR A 27 26.53 -51.24 -2.85
CA THR A 27 27.93 -51.42 -3.28
C THR A 27 28.85 -50.63 -2.35
N SER A 28 29.95 -51.23 -1.91
CA SER A 28 30.92 -50.59 -1.00
C SER A 28 32.27 -50.42 -1.67
N ILE A 29 32.72 -49.17 -1.79
CA ILE A 29 34.00 -48.78 -2.38
C ILE A 29 34.91 -48.33 -1.23
N LEU A 30 35.79 -49.23 -0.82
CA LEU A 30 36.72 -49.02 0.29
C LEU A 30 38.06 -48.54 -0.24
N GLY A 31 38.70 -47.62 0.49
CA GLY A 31 40.04 -47.15 0.17
C GLY A 31 40.56 -46.11 1.16
N ALA A 32 41.88 -45.94 1.23
CA ALA A 32 42.54 -44.93 2.05
C ALA A 32 42.14 -43.49 1.65
N ASN A 33 42.57 -42.49 2.41
CA ASN A 33 42.42 -41.09 1.98
C ASN A 33 43.26 -40.81 0.73
N ALA A 34 42.76 -39.94 -0.15
CA ALA A 34 43.28 -39.70 -1.50
C ALA A 34 43.31 -40.91 -2.48
N SER A 35 42.78 -42.09 -2.12
CA SER A 35 42.75 -43.29 -3.01
C SER A 35 41.82 -43.19 -4.24
N GLY A 36 41.17 -42.05 -4.48
CA GLY A 36 40.26 -41.85 -5.62
C GLY A 36 38.77 -42.19 -5.35
N LYS A 37 38.34 -42.32 -4.10
CA LYS A 37 36.92 -42.63 -3.78
C LYS A 37 35.93 -41.62 -4.39
N THR A 38 36.07 -40.34 -4.07
CA THR A 38 35.22 -39.25 -4.60
C THR A 38 35.35 -39.12 -6.13
N THR A 39 36.49 -39.51 -6.71
CA THR A 39 36.70 -39.56 -8.17
C THR A 39 35.73 -40.52 -8.88
N VAL A 40 35.21 -41.56 -8.20
CA VAL A 40 34.17 -42.43 -8.77
C VAL A 40 32.85 -41.67 -8.92
N PHE A 41 32.49 -40.84 -7.94
CA PHE A 41 31.29 -40.00 -8.02
C PHE A 41 31.46 -38.85 -9.02
N ASP A 42 32.63 -38.20 -9.03
CA ASP A 42 33.01 -37.21 -10.05
C ASP A 42 32.91 -37.78 -11.47
N ALA A 43 33.35 -39.02 -11.69
CA ALA A 43 33.29 -39.67 -13.00
C ALA A 43 31.84 -39.87 -13.46
N PHE A 44 30.94 -40.28 -12.56
CA PHE A 44 29.52 -40.44 -12.88
C PHE A 44 28.83 -39.09 -13.17
N LEU A 45 29.12 -38.05 -12.39
CA LEU A 45 28.62 -36.69 -12.66
C LEU A 45 29.20 -36.07 -13.94
N PHE A 46 30.45 -36.40 -14.28
CA PHE A 46 31.09 -36.01 -15.53
C PHE A 46 30.45 -36.71 -16.75
N LEU A 47 30.12 -38.00 -16.61
CA LEU A 47 29.43 -38.76 -17.65
C LEU A 47 28.05 -38.19 -17.97
N LEU A 48 27.28 -37.74 -16.96
CA LEU A 48 25.93 -37.23 -17.14
C LEU A 48 25.87 -35.74 -17.50
N PHE A 49 26.60 -34.89 -16.76
CA PHE A 49 26.44 -33.43 -16.79
C PHE A 49 27.72 -32.66 -17.12
N GLY A 50 28.85 -33.36 -17.29
CA GLY A 50 30.17 -32.73 -17.47
C GLY A 50 30.66 -31.97 -16.23
N LYS A 51 30.30 -32.44 -15.02
CA LYS A 51 30.58 -31.77 -13.74
C LYS A 51 31.23 -32.68 -12.70
N ASP A 52 31.85 -32.09 -11.68
CA ASP A 52 32.33 -32.81 -10.49
C ASP A 52 31.32 -32.76 -9.32
N SER A 53 31.64 -33.45 -8.21
CA SER A 53 30.79 -33.48 -7.01
C SER A 53 30.68 -32.14 -6.25
N THR A 54 31.28 -31.06 -6.77
CA THR A 54 31.18 -29.70 -6.25
C THR A 54 30.50 -28.74 -7.25
N ASP A 55 29.78 -29.29 -8.24
CA ASP A 55 28.99 -28.58 -9.26
C ASP A 55 29.81 -27.76 -10.29
N ARG A 56 31.14 -27.97 -10.33
CA ARG A 56 32.05 -27.26 -11.24
C ARG A 56 32.13 -27.96 -12.60
N LYS A 57 32.33 -27.17 -13.67
CA LYS A 57 32.66 -27.67 -15.03
C LYS A 57 34.16 -27.55 -15.36
N ASP A 58 34.84 -26.66 -14.67
CA ASP A 58 36.23 -26.23 -14.81
C ASP A 58 37.16 -26.95 -13.81
N PHE A 59 36.91 -28.23 -13.58
CA PHE A 59 37.71 -29.06 -12.69
C PHE A 59 38.79 -29.84 -13.47
N GLU A 60 39.89 -30.22 -12.82
CA GLU A 60 40.91 -31.03 -13.46
C GLU A 60 40.42 -32.45 -13.74
N ILE A 61 40.43 -32.84 -15.02
CA ILE A 61 39.98 -34.13 -15.54
C ILE A 61 41.19 -35.03 -15.81
N LYS A 62 42.33 -34.48 -16.24
CA LYS A 62 43.49 -35.25 -16.66
C LYS A 62 44.26 -35.80 -15.46
N PRO A 63 44.95 -36.95 -15.59
CA PRO A 63 45.89 -37.40 -14.57
C PRO A 63 47.08 -36.46 -14.47
N LEU A 64 47.36 -35.96 -13.26
CA LEU A 64 48.53 -35.13 -12.98
C LEU A 64 49.75 -36.01 -12.62
N ASP A 65 50.95 -35.54 -12.95
CA ASP A 65 52.19 -36.09 -12.43
C ASP A 65 52.48 -35.64 -10.98
N GLY A 66 53.52 -36.19 -10.36
CA GLY A 66 53.95 -35.82 -9.00
C GLY A 66 54.50 -34.39 -8.85
N LYS A 67 54.39 -33.54 -9.88
CA LYS A 67 54.72 -32.11 -9.89
C LYS A 67 53.51 -31.24 -10.26
N GLY A 68 52.33 -31.83 -10.50
CA GLY A 68 51.10 -31.14 -10.87
C GLY A 68 50.90 -30.92 -12.37
N ASN A 69 51.71 -31.49 -13.26
CA ASN A 69 51.55 -31.35 -14.70
C ASN A 69 50.57 -32.38 -15.26
N ALA A 70 49.63 -31.95 -16.10
CA ALA A 70 48.71 -32.87 -16.78
C ALA A 70 49.46 -33.79 -17.77
N LYS A 71 49.17 -35.10 -17.68
CA LYS A 71 49.77 -36.13 -18.53
C LYS A 71 49.25 -36.02 -19.98
N GLN A 72 50.08 -35.45 -20.85
CA GLN A 72 49.78 -35.30 -22.28
C GLN A 72 49.52 -36.65 -22.98
N ARG A 73 48.78 -36.56 -24.10
CA ARG A 73 48.37 -37.65 -25.00
C ARG A 73 47.64 -38.79 -24.28
N THR A 74 46.79 -38.42 -23.32
CA THR A 74 45.82 -39.30 -22.67
C THR A 74 44.41 -39.08 -23.23
N GLU A 75 43.75 -40.18 -23.56
CA GLU A 75 42.30 -40.24 -23.70
C GLU A 75 41.69 -40.50 -22.33
N ASN A 76 40.80 -39.60 -21.90
CA ASN A 76 40.21 -39.53 -20.56
C ASN A 76 38.73 -39.89 -20.74
N GLU A 77 38.35 -41.12 -20.40
CA GLU A 77 37.03 -41.68 -20.69
C GLU A 77 36.31 -42.09 -19.42
N VAL A 78 35.02 -41.79 -19.37
CA VAL A 78 34.07 -42.47 -18.50
C VAL A 78 32.98 -43.11 -19.34
N SER A 79 32.60 -44.34 -19.01
CA SER A 79 31.45 -45.04 -19.59
C SER A 79 30.65 -45.75 -18.50
N ALA A 80 29.33 -45.83 -18.66
CA ALA A 80 28.46 -46.60 -17.77
C ALA A 80 27.41 -47.38 -18.54
N ILE A 81 27.00 -48.51 -17.96
CA ILE A 81 25.74 -49.16 -18.31
C ILE A 81 24.76 -48.81 -17.19
N LEU A 82 23.65 -48.17 -17.54
CA LEU A 82 22.55 -47.87 -16.63
C LEU A 82 21.35 -48.74 -16.98
N ILE A 83 20.55 -49.07 -15.97
CA ILE A 83 19.22 -49.64 -16.11
C ILE A 83 18.22 -48.52 -15.80
N VAL A 84 17.33 -48.21 -16.73
CA VAL A 84 16.26 -47.20 -16.57
C VAL A 84 14.92 -47.88 -16.83
N ASP A 85 14.10 -48.01 -15.78
CA ASP A 85 12.83 -48.75 -15.77
C ASP A 85 12.90 -50.20 -16.32
N GLY A 86 14.11 -50.78 -16.34
CA GLY A 86 14.39 -52.15 -16.81
C GLY A 86 15.09 -52.22 -18.18
N GLU A 87 15.18 -51.13 -18.93
CA GLU A 87 15.96 -51.06 -20.17
C GLU A 87 17.44 -50.75 -19.87
N GLU A 88 18.37 -51.44 -20.54
CA GLU A 88 19.81 -51.17 -20.42
C GLU A 88 20.27 -50.17 -21.47
N ILE A 89 20.84 -49.05 -21.01
CA ILE A 89 21.47 -48.02 -21.86
C ILE A 89 22.98 -47.94 -21.58
N SER A 90 23.76 -47.81 -22.64
CA SER A 90 25.21 -47.59 -22.59
C SER A 90 25.52 -46.12 -22.87
N LEU A 91 26.18 -45.46 -21.92
CA LEU A 91 26.59 -44.05 -21.99
C LEU A 91 28.12 -43.98 -22.00
N ARG A 92 28.70 -43.11 -22.84
CA ARG A 92 30.15 -42.89 -22.87
C ARG A 92 30.50 -41.44 -23.17
N HIS A 93 31.34 -40.85 -22.33
CA HIS A 93 31.88 -39.50 -22.47
C HIS A 93 33.42 -39.58 -22.48
N LEU A 94 33.99 -39.29 -23.65
CA LEU A 94 35.43 -39.32 -23.91
C LEU A 94 35.93 -37.89 -24.12
N MET A 95 36.79 -37.40 -23.22
CA MET A 95 37.60 -36.20 -23.43
C MET A 95 39.00 -36.59 -23.90
N LYS A 96 39.38 -36.18 -25.10
CA LYS A 96 40.73 -36.41 -25.64
C LYS A 96 41.38 -35.11 -26.09
N GLU A 97 42.69 -35.13 -26.21
CA GLU A 97 43.46 -33.98 -26.68
C GLU A 97 43.34 -33.83 -28.20
N LYS A 98 43.16 -32.58 -28.64
CA LYS A 98 43.05 -32.24 -30.06
C LYS A 98 44.40 -31.73 -30.58
N TRP A 99 44.99 -32.50 -31.49
CA TRP A 99 46.25 -32.21 -32.19
C TRP A 99 45.92 -32.16 -33.71
N VAL A 100 46.33 -31.11 -34.45
CA VAL A 100 45.66 -30.59 -35.68
C VAL A 100 46.65 -29.79 -36.57
N LYS A 101 46.73 -29.92 -37.93
CA LYS A 101 47.85 -29.59 -38.91
C LYS A 101 47.85 -28.21 -39.80
N LYS A 102 48.75 -27.15 -39.70
CA LYS A 102 49.10 -25.80 -40.36
C LYS A 102 50.41 -25.78 -41.21
N ARG A 103 50.57 -24.90 -42.21
CA ARG A 103 51.25 -25.35 -43.46
C ARG A 103 52.77 -25.52 -43.37
N GLY A 104 53.22 -26.79 -43.31
CA GLY A 104 54.61 -27.19 -43.48
C GLY A 104 55.34 -27.82 -42.28
N GLU A 105 54.75 -27.91 -41.09
CA GLU A 105 55.47 -28.40 -39.90
C GLU A 105 55.36 -29.93 -39.71
N GLU A 106 56.38 -30.54 -39.11
CA GLU A 106 56.48 -32.00 -38.97
C GLU A 106 55.75 -32.51 -37.72
N THR A 107 56.01 -31.86 -36.57
CA THR A 107 55.48 -32.20 -35.24
C THR A 107 53.99 -31.94 -35.10
N ALA A 108 53.41 -32.34 -33.96
CA ALA A 108 52.04 -31.99 -33.58
C ALA A 108 52.03 -31.05 -32.34
N GLU A 109 51.03 -30.17 -32.25
CA GLU A 109 50.78 -29.12 -31.25
C GLU A 109 49.41 -29.36 -30.59
N PHE A 110 49.24 -28.88 -29.37
CA PHE A 110 48.01 -29.06 -28.61
C PHE A 110 47.06 -27.86 -28.81
N THR A 111 45.91 -28.07 -29.46
CA THR A 111 44.92 -27.01 -29.75
C THR A 111 43.77 -26.96 -28.75
N GLY A 112 43.82 -27.74 -27.66
CA GLY A 112 42.75 -27.89 -26.67
C GLY A 112 42.27 -29.34 -26.53
N ASN A 113 41.18 -29.54 -25.79
CA ASN A 113 40.53 -30.86 -25.67
C ASN A 113 39.24 -30.88 -26.50
N GLU A 114 38.87 -32.05 -27.03
CA GLU A 114 37.55 -32.29 -27.62
C GLU A 114 36.80 -33.39 -26.85
N HIS A 115 35.47 -33.21 -26.75
CA HIS A 115 34.57 -34.08 -26.01
C HIS A 115 33.67 -34.84 -26.99
N LEU A 116 33.66 -36.16 -26.87
CA LEU A 116 32.89 -37.07 -27.71
C LEU A 116 31.89 -37.84 -26.83
N TYR A 117 30.62 -37.83 -27.24
CA TYR A 117 29.50 -38.39 -26.50
C TYR A 117 28.88 -39.54 -27.31
N PHE A 118 28.58 -40.66 -26.65
CA PHE A 118 27.97 -41.83 -27.28
C PHE A 118 26.80 -42.36 -26.44
N TRP A 119 25.76 -42.80 -27.14
CA TRP A 119 24.56 -43.43 -26.57
C TRP A 119 24.31 -44.75 -27.30
N ASN A 120 24.30 -45.87 -26.57
CA ASN A 120 24.26 -47.22 -27.14
C ASN A 120 25.31 -47.38 -28.28
N ASP A 121 26.53 -46.90 -27.99
CA ASP A 121 27.71 -46.79 -28.86
C ASP A 121 27.56 -45.91 -30.13
N VAL A 122 26.40 -45.28 -30.36
CA VAL A 122 26.20 -44.31 -31.44
C VAL A 122 26.73 -42.93 -31.01
N PRO A 123 27.64 -42.29 -31.77
CA PRO A 123 28.13 -40.94 -31.48
C PRO A 123 27.05 -39.87 -31.71
N MET A 124 26.99 -38.86 -30.84
CA MET A 124 26.03 -37.75 -30.93
C MET A 124 26.62 -36.40 -30.51
N GLN A 125 25.92 -35.31 -30.85
CA GLN A 125 26.32 -33.96 -30.44
C GLN A 125 25.99 -33.71 -28.97
N ALA A 126 26.79 -32.88 -28.29
CA ALA A 126 26.67 -32.63 -26.84
C ALA A 126 25.26 -32.13 -26.41
N GLY A 127 24.58 -31.35 -27.25
CA GLY A 127 23.22 -30.86 -26.98
C GLY A 127 22.15 -31.96 -27.03
N GLU A 128 22.29 -32.93 -27.94
CA GLU A 128 21.39 -34.09 -28.01
C GLU A 128 21.60 -35.03 -26.81
N TYR A 129 22.87 -35.28 -26.47
CA TYR A 129 23.21 -36.07 -25.28
C TYR A 129 22.64 -35.43 -24.01
N ALA A 130 22.86 -34.12 -23.81
CA ALA A 130 22.33 -33.39 -22.66
C ALA A 130 20.79 -33.40 -22.59
N ALA A 131 20.10 -33.31 -23.73
CA ALA A 131 18.64 -33.43 -23.79
C ALA A 131 18.18 -34.82 -23.33
N ARG A 132 18.74 -35.89 -23.90
CA ARG A 132 18.37 -37.27 -23.53
C ARG A 132 18.69 -37.62 -22.06
N ILE A 133 19.75 -37.05 -21.48
CA ILE A 133 20.03 -37.18 -20.03
C ILE A 133 18.98 -36.42 -19.20
N ASN A 134 18.60 -35.21 -19.61
CA ASN A 134 17.56 -34.43 -18.93
C ASN A 134 16.17 -35.09 -19.01
N ASP A 135 15.87 -35.78 -20.12
CA ASP A 135 14.63 -36.57 -20.29
C ASP A 135 14.57 -37.79 -19.36
N ILE A 136 15.73 -38.33 -18.94
CA ILE A 136 15.81 -39.37 -17.89
C ILE A 136 15.71 -38.74 -16.49
N LEU A 137 16.53 -37.73 -16.18
CA LEU A 137 16.40 -37.00 -14.91
C LEU A 137 17.03 -35.61 -15.00
N PRO A 138 16.24 -34.52 -14.85
CA PRO A 138 16.77 -33.16 -14.84
C PRO A 138 17.85 -32.95 -13.76
N GLU A 139 18.90 -32.20 -14.09
CA GLU A 139 20.13 -32.07 -13.28
C GLU A 139 19.87 -31.62 -11.82
N ASN A 140 18.87 -30.76 -11.62
CA ASN A 140 18.45 -30.30 -10.29
C ASN A 140 17.79 -31.42 -9.47
N VAL A 141 16.86 -32.17 -10.07
CA VAL A 141 16.19 -33.32 -9.42
C VAL A 141 17.21 -34.42 -9.15
N PHE A 142 18.10 -34.71 -10.11
CA PHE A 142 19.18 -35.68 -9.93
C PHE A 142 19.98 -35.39 -8.65
N LYS A 143 20.52 -34.18 -8.49
CA LYS A 143 21.33 -33.83 -7.30
C LYS A 143 20.55 -33.93 -5.99
N LEU A 144 19.26 -33.59 -6.00
CA LEU A 144 18.37 -33.74 -4.84
C LEU A 144 18.13 -35.21 -4.46
N LEU A 145 18.17 -36.13 -5.43
CA LEU A 145 17.94 -37.56 -5.22
C LEU A 145 19.21 -38.39 -5.05
N THR A 146 20.39 -37.96 -5.51
CA THR A 146 21.63 -38.76 -5.44
C THR A 146 22.62 -38.35 -4.36
N ASN A 147 22.46 -37.19 -3.72
CA ASN A 147 23.39 -36.68 -2.70
C ASN A 147 22.63 -36.20 -1.44
N PRO A 148 22.77 -36.89 -0.28
CA PRO A 148 22.02 -36.58 0.94
C PRO A 148 22.33 -35.20 1.53
N LEU A 149 23.47 -34.60 1.18
CA LEU A 149 23.85 -33.27 1.68
C LEU A 149 23.35 -32.14 0.76
N TYR A 150 22.93 -32.44 -0.47
CA TYR A 150 22.65 -31.41 -1.48
C TYR A 150 21.45 -30.52 -1.13
N PHE A 151 20.33 -31.10 -0.69
CA PHE A 151 19.15 -30.32 -0.29
C PHE A 151 19.49 -29.25 0.76
N ASN A 152 20.39 -29.54 1.70
CA ASN A 152 20.79 -28.59 2.75
C ASN A 152 21.96 -27.67 2.36
N SER A 153 22.46 -27.77 1.13
CA SER A 153 23.47 -26.87 0.56
C SER A 153 22.89 -25.72 -0.28
N ILE A 154 21.67 -25.87 -0.81
CA ILE A 154 20.97 -24.83 -1.58
C ILE A 154 20.29 -23.80 -0.66
N LYS A 155 19.83 -22.67 -1.21
CA LYS A 155 19.32 -21.56 -0.38
C LYS A 155 18.02 -21.96 0.32
N TRP A 156 17.71 -21.29 1.42
CA TRP A 156 16.50 -21.60 2.19
C TRP A 156 15.21 -21.31 1.39
N GLN A 157 15.23 -20.33 0.49
CA GLN A 157 14.12 -20.06 -0.43
C GLN A 157 13.90 -21.22 -1.40
N ASP A 158 14.97 -21.74 -1.99
CA ASP A 158 14.94 -22.87 -2.93
C ASP A 158 14.42 -24.14 -2.22
N ARG A 159 14.94 -24.42 -1.01
CA ARG A 159 14.43 -25.49 -0.13
C ARG A 159 12.94 -25.31 0.16
N ARG A 160 12.52 -24.10 0.54
CA ARG A 160 11.12 -23.82 0.86
C ARG A 160 10.21 -24.07 -0.34
N ALA A 161 10.60 -23.63 -1.53
CA ALA A 161 9.83 -23.84 -2.76
C ALA A 161 9.59 -25.34 -3.01
N ILE A 162 10.63 -26.17 -2.90
CA ILE A 162 10.51 -27.64 -3.03
C ILE A 162 9.55 -28.21 -1.96
N LEU A 163 9.66 -27.78 -0.71
CA LEU A 163 8.78 -28.26 0.36
C LEU A 163 7.31 -27.83 0.17
N GLN A 164 7.07 -26.65 -0.41
CA GLN A 164 5.72 -26.18 -0.75
C GLN A 164 5.16 -26.88 -2.00
N GLU A 165 6.00 -27.24 -2.98
CA GLU A 165 5.61 -28.05 -4.14
C GLU A 165 5.08 -29.41 -3.70
N ILE A 166 5.83 -30.13 -2.84
CA ILE A 166 5.45 -31.49 -2.41
C ILE A 166 4.29 -31.52 -1.41
N ALA A 167 4.11 -30.48 -0.60
CA ALA A 167 3.04 -30.40 0.41
C ALA A 167 1.70 -29.86 -0.14
N GLY A 168 1.72 -29.29 -1.33
CA GLY A 168 0.56 -28.66 -1.96
C GLY A 168 0.13 -27.33 -1.32
N GLU A 169 -0.94 -26.76 -1.85
CA GLU A 169 -1.56 -25.57 -1.26
C GLU A 169 -2.45 -25.95 -0.05
N VAL A 170 -2.51 -25.07 0.94
CA VAL A 170 -3.46 -25.15 2.07
C VAL A 170 -4.69 -24.35 1.68
N THR A 171 -5.83 -25.03 1.47
CA THR A 171 -7.04 -24.35 0.98
C THR A 171 -7.81 -23.66 2.11
N ASP A 172 -8.65 -22.71 1.73
CA ASP A 172 -9.40 -21.90 2.69
C ASP A 172 -10.49 -22.75 3.39
N GLU A 173 -11.06 -23.76 2.71
CA GLU A 173 -12.01 -24.72 3.30
C GLU A 173 -11.39 -25.58 4.41
N GLU A 174 -10.14 -25.99 4.23
CA GLU A 174 -9.40 -26.78 5.22
C GLU A 174 -9.15 -25.97 6.50
N LEU A 175 -8.83 -24.69 6.35
CA LEU A 175 -8.66 -23.76 7.47
C LEU A 175 -9.99 -23.45 8.16
N ILE A 176 -11.09 -23.26 7.43
CA ILE A 176 -12.45 -23.14 8.00
C ILE A 176 -12.80 -24.37 8.85
N GLY A 177 -12.35 -25.57 8.44
CA GLY A 177 -12.48 -26.80 9.23
C GLY A 177 -11.73 -26.79 10.57
N ILE A 178 -10.66 -25.99 10.70
CA ILE A 178 -9.92 -25.78 11.96
C ILE A 178 -10.62 -24.73 12.83
N ASN A 179 -11.10 -23.63 12.24
CA ASN A 179 -11.81 -22.56 12.95
C ASN A 179 -12.95 -21.96 12.12
N PRO A 180 -14.23 -22.22 12.47
CA PRO A 180 -15.39 -21.69 11.75
C PRO A 180 -15.51 -20.15 11.69
N ASP A 181 -14.85 -19.40 12.59
CA ASP A 181 -14.84 -17.92 12.49
C ASP A 181 -14.02 -17.42 11.27
N PHE A 182 -13.16 -18.25 10.68
CA PHE A 182 -12.45 -17.93 9.44
C PHE A 182 -13.39 -17.77 8.23
N ALA A 183 -14.53 -18.47 8.19
CA ALA A 183 -15.50 -18.31 7.11
C ALA A 183 -16.02 -16.86 7.02
N LYS A 184 -16.34 -16.26 8.18
CA LYS A 184 -16.79 -14.87 8.29
C LYS A 184 -15.70 -13.86 7.91
N LEU A 185 -14.44 -14.18 8.23
CA LEU A 185 -13.30 -13.38 7.81
C LEU A 185 -13.19 -13.36 6.27
N LEU A 186 -13.28 -14.54 5.64
CA LEU A 186 -13.17 -14.69 4.18
C LEU A 186 -14.35 -14.03 3.45
N GLU A 187 -15.57 -14.18 3.96
CA GLU A 187 -16.75 -13.40 3.50
C GLU A 187 -16.49 -11.88 3.58
N SER A 188 -15.93 -11.41 4.70
CA SER A 188 -15.65 -9.98 4.93
C SER A 188 -14.55 -9.38 4.03
N LEU A 189 -13.71 -10.21 3.39
CA LEU A 189 -12.67 -9.72 2.49
C LEU A 189 -13.25 -9.15 1.19
N SER A 190 -14.34 -9.73 0.67
CA SER A 190 -15.04 -9.22 -0.54
C SER A 190 -14.09 -8.93 -1.74
N GLY A 191 -13.10 -9.82 -1.96
CA GLY A 191 -12.11 -9.69 -3.03
C GLY A 191 -10.83 -8.89 -2.68
N LYS A 192 -10.69 -8.40 -1.45
CA LYS A 192 -9.48 -7.77 -0.93
C LYS A 192 -8.51 -8.80 -0.34
N THR A 193 -7.24 -8.41 -0.20
CA THR A 193 -6.25 -9.16 0.58
C THR A 193 -6.35 -8.89 2.08
N LEU A 194 -5.87 -9.82 2.91
CA LEU A 194 -5.74 -9.63 4.37
C LEU A 194 -4.88 -8.40 4.74
N LYS A 195 -3.90 -8.04 3.88
CA LYS A 195 -3.07 -6.85 4.04
C LYS A 195 -3.88 -5.56 3.86
N GLU A 196 -4.78 -5.52 2.89
CA GLU A 196 -5.68 -4.38 2.68
C GLU A 196 -6.73 -4.29 3.78
N LEU A 197 -7.26 -5.43 4.24
CA LEU A 197 -8.17 -5.46 5.40
C LEU A 197 -7.50 -4.89 6.66
N ARG A 198 -6.29 -5.33 7.00
CA ARG A 198 -5.52 -4.77 8.12
C ARG A 198 -5.25 -3.27 7.96
N ALA A 199 -4.95 -2.80 6.74
CA ALA A 199 -4.75 -1.38 6.47
C ALA A 199 -6.04 -0.56 6.66
N MET A 200 -7.19 -1.06 6.21
CA MET A 200 -8.50 -0.45 6.46
C MET A 200 -8.83 -0.42 7.96
N ASN A 201 -8.67 -1.57 8.63
CA ASN A 201 -8.98 -1.72 10.06
C ASN A 201 -8.10 -0.79 10.91
N ALA A 202 -6.81 -0.65 10.61
CA ALA A 202 -5.93 0.28 11.31
C ALA A 202 -6.35 1.75 11.20
N VAL A 203 -6.87 2.18 10.04
CA VAL A 203 -7.41 3.55 9.83
C VAL A 203 -8.70 3.75 10.62
N GLU A 204 -9.64 2.81 10.52
CA GLU A 204 -10.95 2.93 11.17
C GLU A 204 -10.88 2.79 12.69
N LYS A 205 -10.04 1.87 13.17
CA LYS A 205 -9.65 1.71 14.59
C LYS A 205 -9.02 2.98 15.15
N LYS A 206 -8.24 3.72 14.35
CA LYS A 206 -7.72 5.03 14.75
C LYS A 206 -8.85 6.06 14.84
N ARG A 207 -9.68 6.19 13.79
CA ARG A 207 -10.83 7.13 13.74
C ARG A 207 -11.75 6.94 14.95
N LEU A 208 -12.18 5.71 15.22
CA LEU A 208 -13.05 5.38 16.34
C LEU A 208 -12.42 5.67 17.70
N LYS A 209 -11.11 5.43 17.88
CA LYS A 209 -10.43 5.77 19.15
C LYS A 209 -10.27 7.28 19.35
N GLU A 210 -10.04 8.05 18.29
CA GLU A 210 -9.99 9.52 18.33
C GLU A 210 -11.38 10.11 18.60
N GLU A 211 -12.45 9.56 18.01
CA GLU A 211 -13.83 10.00 18.25
C GLU A 211 -14.33 9.62 19.65
N LEU A 212 -14.09 8.39 20.12
CA LEU A 212 -14.41 7.94 21.49
C LEU A 212 -13.73 8.81 22.55
N ALA A 213 -12.45 9.15 22.36
CA ALA A 213 -11.72 10.01 23.29
C ALA A 213 -12.33 11.43 23.43
N MET A 214 -13.07 11.89 22.42
CA MET A 214 -13.73 13.19 22.41
C MET A 214 -15.15 13.19 22.99
N ILE A 215 -15.74 12.03 23.31
CA ILE A 215 -17.09 11.96 23.88
C ILE A 215 -17.12 12.30 25.39
N PRO A 216 -16.30 11.69 26.27
CA PRO A 216 -16.32 12.01 27.70
C PRO A 216 -16.09 13.50 28.03
N PRO A 217 -15.15 14.23 27.38
CA PRO A 217 -15.00 15.67 27.59
C PRO A 217 -16.25 16.48 27.22
N ARG A 218 -16.98 16.10 26.16
CA ARG A 218 -18.24 16.75 25.75
C ARG A 218 -19.38 16.46 26.73
N ILE A 219 -19.42 15.26 27.32
CA ILE A 219 -20.38 14.92 28.37
C ILE A 219 -20.07 15.73 29.64
N ASP A 220 -18.81 15.82 30.06
CA ASP A 220 -18.36 16.62 31.21
C ASP A 220 -18.61 18.13 31.01
N GLU A 221 -18.41 18.67 29.81
CA GLU A 221 -18.79 20.04 29.43
C GLU A 221 -20.30 20.28 29.55
N LEU A 222 -21.13 19.35 29.07
CA LEU A 222 -22.60 19.44 29.16
C LEU A 222 -23.11 19.25 30.59
N GLU A 223 -22.53 18.35 31.38
CA GLU A 223 -22.84 18.18 32.81
C GLU A 223 -22.53 19.48 33.59
N ARG A 224 -21.37 20.09 33.37
CA ARG A 224 -20.95 21.35 34.05
C ARG A 224 -21.71 22.59 33.61
N SER A 225 -22.36 22.56 32.44
CA SER A 225 -23.13 23.70 31.90
C SER A 225 -24.65 23.58 32.13
N LYS A 226 -25.11 22.49 32.76
CA LYS A 226 -26.46 22.42 33.36
C LYS A 226 -26.60 23.47 34.46
N PRO A 227 -27.64 24.32 34.43
CA PRO A 227 -28.02 25.12 35.59
C PRO A 227 -28.50 24.23 36.74
N GLU A 228 -28.54 24.76 37.95
CA GLU A 228 -29.13 24.08 39.10
C GLU A 228 -30.62 23.78 38.89
N LEU A 229 -31.10 22.68 39.47
CA LEU A 229 -32.52 22.31 39.45
C LEU A 229 -33.32 23.29 40.32
N VAL A 230 -34.49 23.72 39.86
CA VAL A 230 -35.35 24.68 40.58
C VAL A 230 -36.77 24.14 40.68
N ASP A 231 -37.45 24.38 41.81
CA ASP A 231 -38.79 23.84 42.07
C ASP A 231 -39.88 24.63 41.31
N GLU A 232 -40.56 23.96 40.38
CA GLU A 232 -41.66 24.55 39.61
C GLU A 232 -42.85 24.96 40.49
N THR A 233 -43.11 24.24 41.59
CA THR A 233 -44.27 24.51 42.45
C THR A 233 -44.05 25.78 43.28
N GLU A 234 -42.82 26.03 43.72
CA GLU A 234 -42.45 27.26 44.44
C GLU A 234 -42.41 28.46 43.50
N ILE A 235 -41.82 28.33 42.31
CA ILE A 235 -41.78 29.42 41.31
C ILE A 235 -43.17 29.77 40.77
N GLN A 236 -44.04 28.78 40.52
CA GLN A 236 -45.39 29.09 40.04
C GLN A 236 -46.20 29.81 41.13
N ALA A 237 -46.07 29.41 42.40
CA ALA A 237 -46.70 30.11 43.51
C ALA A 237 -46.16 31.55 43.70
N GLU A 238 -44.86 31.78 43.47
CA GLU A 238 -44.25 33.12 43.43
C GLU A 238 -44.86 33.98 42.30
N ILE A 239 -44.98 33.44 41.08
CA ILE A 239 -45.59 34.13 39.92
C ILE A 239 -47.06 34.48 40.19
N ASP A 240 -47.86 33.52 40.66
CA ASP A 240 -49.29 33.72 40.95
C ASP A 240 -49.49 34.78 42.04
N THR A 241 -48.61 34.79 43.05
CA THR A 241 -48.61 35.79 44.13
C THR A 241 -48.25 37.19 43.62
N LEU A 242 -47.21 37.30 42.77
CA LEU A 242 -46.79 38.58 42.18
C LEU A 242 -47.86 39.14 41.22
N GLN A 243 -48.53 38.29 40.44
CA GLN A 243 -49.64 38.71 39.57
C GLN A 243 -50.81 39.26 40.38
N ALA A 244 -51.22 38.57 41.46
CA ALA A 244 -52.28 39.08 42.34
C ALA A 244 -51.94 40.44 42.99
N GLN A 245 -50.66 40.71 43.28
CA GLN A 245 -50.22 42.02 43.77
C GLN A 245 -50.20 43.10 42.67
N TYR A 246 -49.80 42.75 41.45
CA TYR A 246 -49.85 43.64 40.29
C TYR A 246 -51.28 44.13 40.02
N ASP A 247 -52.23 43.19 39.96
CA ASP A 247 -53.65 43.45 39.69
C ASP A 247 -54.28 44.30 40.82
N ALA A 248 -53.85 44.09 42.06
CA ALA A 248 -54.31 44.89 43.20
C ALA A 248 -53.77 46.34 43.18
N ILE A 249 -52.56 46.58 42.67
CA ILE A 249 -52.01 47.95 42.51
C ILE A 249 -52.63 48.64 41.30
N GLU A 250 -52.88 47.94 40.20
CA GLU A 250 -53.66 48.42 39.05
C GLU A 250 -55.01 48.99 39.54
N LYS A 251 -55.76 48.17 40.29
CA LYS A 251 -57.05 48.58 40.84
C LYS A 251 -56.95 49.76 41.81
N GLN A 252 -55.93 49.83 42.67
CA GLN A 252 -55.73 51.00 43.55
C GLN A 252 -55.42 52.29 42.78
N ILE A 253 -54.86 52.20 41.57
CA ILE A 253 -54.67 53.35 40.68
C ILE A 253 -56.01 53.75 40.04
N GLU A 254 -56.83 52.79 39.62
CA GLU A 254 -58.18 53.07 39.09
C GLU A 254 -59.11 53.68 40.16
N ASP A 255 -59.23 53.05 41.34
CA ASP A 255 -60.07 53.52 42.46
C ASP A 255 -59.72 54.97 42.87
N ARG A 256 -58.41 55.31 42.91
CA ARG A 256 -57.96 56.69 43.22
C ARG A 256 -58.25 57.69 42.11
N ASN A 257 -58.31 57.28 40.85
CA ASN A 257 -58.69 58.14 39.74
C ASN A 257 -60.21 58.38 39.68
N GLU A 258 -61.04 57.48 40.20
CA GLU A 258 -62.50 57.66 40.27
C GLU A 258 -62.92 58.74 41.28
N VAL A 259 -62.29 58.80 42.46
CA VAL A 259 -62.62 59.77 43.53
C VAL A 259 -62.46 61.23 43.06
N GLN A 260 -61.63 61.50 42.05
CA GLN A 260 -61.41 62.84 41.51
C GLN A 260 -62.54 63.32 40.56
N LYS A 261 -63.50 62.48 40.17
CA LYS A 261 -64.52 62.79 39.13
C LYS A 261 -65.66 63.72 39.55
N THR A 262 -65.85 64.00 40.84
CA THR A 262 -67.09 64.59 41.40
C THR A 262 -66.97 66.03 41.91
N GLU A 263 -65.85 66.72 41.70
CA GLU A 263 -65.77 68.17 41.95
C GLU A 263 -65.18 68.93 40.75
N ASN A 264 -65.71 70.14 40.51
CA ASN A 264 -65.26 71.14 39.54
C ASN A 264 -65.71 70.96 38.07
N GLU A 265 -67.03 70.94 37.82
CA GLU A 265 -67.63 71.10 36.47
C GLU A 265 -67.03 72.28 35.67
N ALA A 266 -66.74 73.41 36.34
CA ALA A 266 -66.13 74.60 35.73
C ALA A 266 -64.64 74.43 35.37
N ILE A 267 -63.89 73.57 36.06
CA ILE A 267 -62.53 73.18 35.63
C ILE A 267 -62.64 72.16 34.50
N ARG A 268 -63.69 71.33 34.49
CA ARG A 268 -63.95 70.38 33.40
C ARG A 268 -64.00 71.09 32.04
N GLU A 269 -64.75 72.18 31.88
CA GLU A 269 -64.79 72.92 30.60
C GLU A 269 -63.42 73.51 30.20
N LEU A 270 -62.72 74.18 31.11
CA LEU A 270 -61.42 74.79 30.82
C LEU A 270 -60.34 73.73 30.51
N THR A 271 -60.22 72.70 31.35
CA THR A 271 -59.26 71.62 31.17
C THR A 271 -59.62 70.73 29.98
N GLN A 272 -60.90 70.50 29.66
CA GLN A 272 -61.30 69.77 28.46
C GLN A 272 -61.06 70.59 27.19
N ARG A 273 -61.24 71.91 27.22
CA ARG A 273 -60.86 72.80 26.11
C ARG A 273 -59.34 72.86 25.93
N LYS A 274 -58.57 73.04 27.00
CA LYS A 274 -57.10 72.94 26.96
C LYS A 274 -56.65 71.58 26.43
N HIS A 275 -57.17 70.48 26.98
CA HIS A 275 -56.81 69.12 26.56
C HIS A 275 -57.20 68.84 25.09
N THR A 276 -58.29 69.43 24.59
CA THR A 276 -58.65 69.36 23.17
C THR A 276 -57.62 70.10 22.31
N LEU A 277 -57.20 71.31 22.69
CA LEU A 277 -56.17 72.08 21.99
C LEU A 277 -54.78 71.39 22.08
N GLU A 278 -54.43 70.83 23.23
CA GLU A 278 -53.21 70.04 23.43
C GLU A 278 -53.23 68.76 22.59
N THR A 279 -54.37 68.07 22.51
CA THR A 279 -54.52 66.85 21.68
C THR A 279 -54.47 67.20 20.19
N LEU A 280 -55.06 68.33 19.77
CA LEU A 280 -54.92 68.85 18.41
C LEU A 280 -53.46 69.20 18.10
N ASN A 281 -52.76 69.89 19.00
CA ASN A 281 -51.34 70.22 18.83
C ASN A 281 -50.42 69.01 18.92
N GLN A 282 -50.74 67.99 19.72
CA GLN A 282 -50.05 66.71 19.75
C GLN A 282 -50.29 65.95 18.45
N GLY A 283 -51.49 66.01 17.87
CA GLY A 283 -51.83 65.45 16.56
C GLY A 283 -51.12 66.17 15.40
N ILE A 284 -51.07 67.51 15.41
CA ILE A 284 -50.30 68.31 14.45
C ILE A 284 -48.81 67.98 14.59
N ARG A 285 -48.27 67.99 15.82
CA ARG A 285 -46.87 67.65 16.08
C ARG A 285 -46.53 66.22 15.69
N ALA A 286 -47.43 65.26 15.91
CA ALA A 286 -47.26 63.88 15.45
C ALA A 286 -47.24 63.81 13.92
N LYS A 287 -48.14 64.49 13.20
CA LYS A 287 -48.13 64.57 11.73
C LYS A 287 -46.85 65.21 11.20
N VAL A 288 -46.48 66.40 11.67
CA VAL A 288 -45.26 67.12 11.24
C VAL A 288 -43.99 66.31 11.55
N THR A 289 -43.95 65.59 12.68
CA THR A 289 -42.85 64.67 13.02
C THR A 289 -42.87 63.41 12.15
N GLN A 290 -44.05 62.86 11.81
CA GLN A 290 -44.21 61.72 10.92
C GLN A 290 -43.80 62.08 9.48
N GLU A 291 -44.15 63.26 9.00
CA GLU A 291 -43.75 63.83 7.71
C GLU A 291 -42.24 64.06 7.66
N TYR A 292 -41.67 64.74 8.66
CA TYR A 292 -40.22 64.91 8.80
C TYR A 292 -39.48 63.57 8.83
N ASN A 293 -39.95 62.59 9.63
CA ASN A 293 -39.37 61.25 9.66
C ASN A 293 -39.53 60.53 8.30
N SER A 294 -40.65 60.72 7.60
CA SER A 294 -40.85 60.26 6.23
C SER A 294 -39.77 60.82 5.29
N ASP A 295 -39.50 62.13 5.39
CA ASP A 295 -38.60 62.85 4.49
C ASP A 295 -37.14 62.48 4.79
N VAL A 296 -36.77 62.36 6.07
CA VAL A 296 -35.47 61.83 6.51
C VAL A 296 -35.29 60.38 6.05
N ILE A 297 -36.26 59.50 6.26
CA ILE A 297 -36.18 58.09 5.81
C ILE A 297 -36.05 58.01 4.29
N LYS A 298 -36.84 58.78 3.52
CA LYS A 298 -36.72 58.86 2.05
C LYS A 298 -35.35 59.35 1.60
N SER A 299 -34.74 60.29 2.33
CA SER A 299 -33.39 60.80 2.01
C SER A 299 -32.28 59.78 2.30
N GLY A 300 -32.40 59.00 3.39
CA GLY A 300 -31.38 58.02 3.80
C GLY A 300 -31.55 56.61 3.23
N SER A 301 -32.76 56.22 2.77
CA SER A 301 -33.03 54.86 2.30
C SER A 301 -32.24 54.51 1.03
N ALA A 302 -32.11 55.46 0.10
CA ALA A 302 -31.35 55.26 -1.15
C ALA A 302 -29.84 55.11 -0.89
N GLU A 303 -29.27 55.91 0.01
CA GLU A 303 -27.86 55.79 0.40
C GLU A 303 -27.59 54.42 1.06
N LYS A 304 -28.49 53.98 1.96
CA LYS A 304 -28.36 52.66 2.60
C LYS A 304 -28.51 51.52 1.60
N GLU A 305 -29.49 51.56 0.71
CA GLU A 305 -29.71 50.49 -0.28
C GLU A 305 -28.52 50.35 -1.24
N LEU A 306 -27.92 51.46 -1.67
CA LEU A 306 -26.69 51.46 -2.48
C LEU A 306 -25.48 50.95 -1.68
N SER A 307 -25.35 51.34 -0.41
CA SER A 307 -24.30 50.82 0.48
C SER A 307 -24.41 49.30 0.69
N ASP A 308 -25.62 48.79 0.95
CA ASP A 308 -25.90 47.36 1.11
C ASP A 308 -25.63 46.58 -0.19
N LYS A 309 -25.88 47.16 -1.38
CA LYS A 309 -25.51 46.59 -2.68
C LYS A 309 -23.99 46.56 -2.88
N ILE A 310 -23.30 47.67 -2.63
CA ILE A 310 -21.83 47.79 -2.73
C ILE A 310 -21.14 46.78 -1.81
N SER A 311 -21.65 46.59 -0.59
CA SER A 311 -21.10 45.59 0.34
C SER A 311 -21.21 44.16 -0.19
N ARG A 312 -22.33 43.78 -0.82
CA ARG A 312 -22.49 42.47 -1.48
C ARG A 312 -21.56 42.33 -2.69
N GLN A 313 -21.39 43.41 -3.44
CA GLN A 313 -20.53 43.45 -4.62
C GLN A 313 -19.06 43.21 -4.27
N TYR A 314 -18.58 43.79 -3.16
CA TYR A 314 -17.27 43.47 -2.59
C TYR A 314 -17.15 42.00 -2.14
N THR A 315 -18.21 41.40 -1.58
CA THR A 315 -18.21 39.97 -1.23
C THR A 315 -18.08 39.09 -2.47
N ALA A 316 -18.84 39.36 -3.54
CA ALA A 316 -18.78 38.62 -4.79
C ALA A 316 -17.37 38.67 -5.42
N LEU A 317 -16.76 39.86 -5.49
CA LEU A 317 -15.38 40.01 -5.98
C LEU A 317 -14.37 39.21 -5.14
N ALA A 318 -14.49 39.24 -3.80
CA ALA A 318 -13.62 38.46 -2.92
C ALA A 318 -13.80 36.94 -3.08
N GLU A 319 -15.02 36.45 -3.36
CA GLU A 319 -15.29 35.05 -3.66
C GLU A 319 -14.68 34.61 -5.01
N ILE A 320 -14.77 35.47 -6.04
CA ILE A 320 -14.13 35.26 -7.35
C ILE A 320 -12.61 35.21 -7.19
N GLU A 321 -11.99 36.17 -6.49
CA GLU A 321 -10.54 36.20 -6.24
C GLU A 321 -10.06 34.99 -5.43
N SER A 322 -10.79 34.62 -4.37
CA SER A 322 -10.53 33.40 -3.58
C SER A 322 -10.57 32.13 -4.45
N THR A 323 -11.52 32.07 -5.39
CA THR A 323 -11.66 30.93 -6.32
C THR A 323 -10.57 30.91 -7.38
N ALA A 324 -10.23 32.06 -7.96
CA ALA A 324 -9.12 32.20 -8.91
C ALA A 324 -7.77 31.86 -8.25
N ASN A 325 -7.56 32.23 -6.98
CA ASN A 325 -6.35 31.89 -6.24
C ASN A 325 -6.27 30.38 -5.94
N ARG A 326 -7.38 29.73 -5.58
CA ARG A 326 -7.44 28.25 -5.46
C ARG A 326 -7.07 27.55 -6.78
N GLN A 327 -7.61 28.01 -7.91
CA GLN A 327 -7.28 27.49 -9.24
C GLN A 327 -5.80 27.70 -9.62
N LYS A 328 -5.21 28.87 -9.30
CA LYS A 328 -3.77 29.13 -9.48
C LYS A 328 -2.89 28.21 -8.63
N SER A 329 -3.28 27.92 -7.39
CA SER A 329 -2.58 26.95 -6.52
C SER A 329 -2.71 25.52 -7.03
N GLN A 330 -3.86 25.14 -7.59
CA GLN A 330 -4.02 23.84 -8.26
C GLN A 330 -3.09 23.73 -9.47
N LEU A 331 -3.03 24.77 -10.32
CA LEU A 331 -2.16 24.81 -11.50
C LEU A 331 -0.67 24.65 -11.14
N SER A 332 -0.17 25.34 -10.11
CA SER A 332 1.23 25.24 -9.69
C SER A 332 1.57 23.90 -9.02
N SER A 333 0.61 23.28 -8.33
CA SER A 333 0.75 21.92 -7.78
C SER A 333 0.76 20.84 -8.86
N LEU A 334 -0.07 21.00 -9.90
CA LEU A 334 -0.11 20.14 -11.09
C LEU A 334 1.21 20.23 -11.86
N ASP A 335 1.71 21.45 -12.09
CA ASP A 335 3.01 21.67 -12.73
C ASP A 335 4.14 20.98 -11.95
N SER A 336 4.20 21.19 -10.64
CA SER A 336 5.28 20.61 -9.82
C SER A 336 5.25 19.07 -9.83
N SER A 337 4.09 18.47 -9.57
CA SER A 337 3.95 17.01 -9.41
C SER A 337 4.06 16.25 -10.74
N HIS A 338 3.47 16.75 -11.83
CA HIS A 338 3.51 16.06 -13.12
C HIS A 338 4.84 16.27 -13.86
N ASN A 339 5.53 17.40 -13.70
CA ASN A 339 6.90 17.53 -14.22
C ASN A 339 7.82 16.45 -13.65
N ASP A 340 7.69 16.10 -12.36
CA ASP A 340 8.50 15.03 -11.77
C ASP A 340 8.04 13.62 -12.16
N ARG A 341 6.77 13.40 -12.55
CA ARG A 341 6.32 12.14 -13.21
C ARG A 341 6.95 12.01 -14.60
N ILE A 342 6.85 13.05 -15.43
CA ILE A 342 7.41 13.10 -16.79
C ILE A 342 8.95 12.98 -16.76
N ARG A 343 9.64 13.67 -15.84
CA ARG A 343 11.10 13.56 -15.62
C ARG A 343 11.57 12.19 -15.15
N ARG A 344 10.70 11.34 -14.58
CA ARG A 344 11.03 9.93 -14.27
C ARG A 344 10.93 9.10 -15.54
N ILE A 345 9.75 9.05 -16.16
CA ILE A 345 9.50 8.29 -17.39
C ILE A 345 10.52 8.62 -18.49
N SER A 346 10.88 9.89 -18.68
CA SER A 346 11.88 10.30 -19.68
C SER A 346 13.33 9.90 -19.33
N ARG A 347 13.68 9.72 -18.06
CA ARG A 347 14.98 9.13 -17.66
C ARG A 347 14.99 7.63 -17.90
N ASP A 348 13.90 6.94 -17.53
CA ASP A 348 13.76 5.50 -17.71
C ASP A 348 13.80 5.12 -19.20
N ARG A 349 13.16 5.95 -20.05
CA ARG A 349 13.25 5.86 -21.52
C ARG A 349 14.69 6.04 -22.02
N GLU A 350 15.41 7.04 -21.53
CA GLU A 350 16.80 7.29 -21.99
C GLU A 350 17.75 6.17 -21.56
N GLU A 351 17.56 5.58 -20.37
CA GLU A 351 18.32 4.39 -19.97
C GLU A 351 18.04 3.19 -20.88
N ILE A 352 16.77 2.92 -21.19
CA ILE A 352 16.40 1.84 -22.13
C ILE A 352 16.93 2.14 -23.54
N ASN A 353 16.94 3.39 -23.98
CA ASN A 353 17.52 3.81 -25.26
C ASN A 353 19.03 3.51 -25.31
N GLY A 354 19.77 3.83 -24.24
CA GLY A 354 21.19 3.48 -24.09
C GLY A 354 21.44 1.96 -24.08
N ARG A 355 20.59 1.19 -23.40
CA ARG A 355 20.64 -0.29 -23.42
C ARG A 355 20.38 -0.85 -24.83
N ILE A 356 19.41 -0.31 -25.56
CA ILE A 356 19.11 -0.68 -26.96
C ILE A 356 20.29 -0.32 -27.88
N ALA A 357 20.92 0.85 -27.70
CA ALA A 357 22.11 1.23 -28.46
C ALA A 357 23.28 0.25 -28.22
N SER A 358 23.52 -0.15 -26.96
CA SER A 358 24.53 -1.19 -26.64
C SER A 358 24.22 -2.53 -27.32
N LEU A 359 22.95 -2.96 -27.36
CA LEU A 359 22.56 -4.18 -28.09
C LEU A 359 22.74 -4.05 -29.60
N ARG A 360 22.58 -2.86 -30.20
CA ARG A 360 22.90 -2.65 -31.62
C ARG A 360 24.39 -2.79 -31.90
N THR A 361 25.26 -2.19 -31.09
CA THR A 361 26.72 -2.36 -31.23
C THR A 361 27.15 -3.81 -31.01
N GLN A 362 26.51 -4.53 -30.07
CA GLN A 362 26.71 -5.98 -29.91
C GLN A 362 26.24 -6.75 -31.16
N PHE A 363 25.06 -6.44 -31.70
CA PHE A 363 24.55 -7.06 -32.94
C PHE A 363 25.49 -6.83 -34.12
N GLU A 364 25.94 -5.59 -34.34
CA GLU A 364 26.88 -5.22 -35.40
C GLU A 364 28.20 -5.99 -35.24
N THR A 365 28.76 -6.03 -34.03
CA THR A 365 29.99 -6.77 -33.71
C THR A 365 29.86 -8.26 -34.00
N VAL A 366 28.75 -8.89 -33.57
CA VAL A 366 28.50 -10.32 -33.80
C VAL A 366 28.19 -10.60 -35.27
N ASN A 367 27.45 -9.72 -35.95
CA ASN A 367 27.12 -9.87 -37.36
C ASN A 367 28.35 -9.67 -38.27
N ALA A 368 29.29 -8.81 -37.87
CA ALA A 368 30.58 -8.61 -38.53
C ALA A 368 31.62 -9.71 -38.22
N LYS A 369 31.34 -10.67 -37.33
CA LYS A 369 32.17 -11.88 -37.20
C LYS A 369 32.15 -12.64 -38.53
N GLU A 370 33.26 -12.68 -39.23
CA GLU A 370 33.52 -13.64 -40.29
C GLU A 370 34.21 -14.88 -39.69
N ILE A 371 34.16 -16.01 -40.41
CA ILE A 371 34.93 -17.19 -40.03
C ILE A 371 36.42 -16.90 -40.29
N ASP A 372 37.27 -17.09 -39.29
CA ASP A 372 38.71 -16.92 -39.45
C ASP A 372 39.22 -17.91 -40.53
N PRO A 373 39.84 -17.45 -41.63
CA PRO A 373 40.41 -18.34 -42.65
C PRO A 373 41.41 -19.35 -42.06
N ASN A 374 42.08 -19.00 -40.95
CA ASN A 374 43.00 -19.87 -40.23
C ASN A 374 42.30 -21.00 -39.45
N SER A 375 40.95 -21.01 -39.39
CA SER A 375 40.14 -22.11 -38.87
C SER A 375 39.65 -23.09 -39.97
N LEU A 376 39.86 -22.74 -41.25
CA LEU A 376 39.59 -23.61 -42.41
C LEU A 376 40.86 -24.33 -42.91
N VAL A 377 42.03 -23.79 -42.60
CA VAL A 377 43.28 -24.56 -42.53
C VAL A 377 43.48 -25.10 -41.12
N CYS A 378 44.16 -26.24 -41.02
CA CYS A 378 44.36 -27.02 -39.81
C CYS A 378 45.65 -26.47 -39.07
N SER A 379 46.13 -26.95 -37.88
CA SER A 379 47.12 -26.25 -36.97
C SER A 379 48.68 -26.62 -36.84
N GLU A 380 49.28 -27.78 -37.21
CA GLU A 380 50.72 -28.08 -37.60
C GLU A 380 51.25 -28.74 -38.99
N CYS A 381 50.56 -29.20 -40.08
CA CYS A 381 51.07 -29.33 -41.49
C CYS A 381 50.26 -28.72 -42.71
N GLY A 382 48.98 -28.33 -42.59
CA GLY A 382 48.32 -27.10 -43.12
C GLY A 382 47.66 -27.02 -44.46
N ARG A 383 47.24 -28.16 -44.99
CA ARG A 383 46.27 -28.14 -46.08
C ARG A 383 44.95 -27.58 -45.55
N GLU A 384 44.10 -27.04 -46.43
CA GLU A 384 42.70 -26.82 -46.07
C GLU A 384 42.11 -28.13 -45.51
N HIS A 385 41.19 -28.04 -44.56
CA HIS A 385 40.45 -29.19 -44.09
C HIS A 385 39.70 -29.87 -45.24
N GLU A 386 39.42 -31.17 -45.13
CA GLU A 386 38.57 -31.85 -46.13
C GLU A 386 37.19 -31.20 -46.20
N ALA A 387 36.55 -31.24 -47.38
CA ALA A 387 35.32 -30.48 -47.65
C ALA A 387 34.19 -30.72 -46.62
N HIS A 388 34.05 -31.94 -46.10
CA HIS A 388 33.06 -32.23 -45.05
C HIS A 388 33.39 -31.53 -43.72
N ASN A 389 34.67 -31.52 -43.32
CA ASN A 389 35.13 -30.83 -42.11
C ASN A 389 35.04 -29.30 -42.25
N MET A 390 35.36 -28.74 -43.42
CA MET A 390 35.14 -27.31 -43.68
C MET A 390 33.66 -26.94 -43.56
N ASN A 391 32.76 -27.74 -44.14
CA ASN A 391 31.32 -27.53 -44.03
C ASN A 391 30.84 -27.57 -42.57
N ASP A 392 31.31 -28.52 -41.75
CA ASP A 392 30.94 -28.63 -40.34
C ASP A 392 31.45 -27.45 -39.49
N ILE A 393 32.66 -26.95 -39.76
CA ILE A 393 33.22 -25.77 -39.06
C ILE A 393 32.45 -24.52 -39.47
N ILE A 394 32.15 -24.34 -40.76
CA ILE A 394 31.30 -23.24 -41.27
C ILE A 394 29.89 -23.32 -40.67
N ALA A 395 29.30 -24.51 -40.60
CA ALA A 395 27.97 -24.73 -40.02
C ALA A 395 27.95 -24.35 -38.53
N LYS A 396 28.90 -24.84 -37.72
CA LYS A 396 28.98 -24.55 -36.27
C LYS A 396 29.31 -23.08 -35.99
N PHE A 397 30.12 -22.44 -36.84
CA PHE A 397 30.35 -21.00 -36.77
C PHE A 397 29.05 -20.21 -37.02
N ASN A 398 28.34 -20.53 -38.10
CA ASN A 398 27.08 -19.90 -38.46
C ASN A 398 25.98 -20.16 -37.42
N GLU A 399 25.89 -21.37 -36.87
CA GLU A 399 24.94 -21.73 -35.81
C GLU A 399 25.18 -20.91 -34.53
N ASN A 400 26.42 -20.84 -34.04
CA ASN A 400 26.77 -20.05 -32.87
C ASN A 400 26.51 -18.55 -33.10
N LYS A 401 26.90 -18.03 -34.26
CA LYS A 401 26.61 -16.64 -34.69
C LYS A 401 25.10 -16.37 -34.70
N MET A 402 24.30 -17.27 -35.27
CA MET A 402 22.83 -17.15 -35.29
C MET A 402 22.20 -17.25 -33.89
N ASN A 403 22.73 -18.09 -33.01
CA ASN A 403 22.27 -18.20 -31.62
C ASN A 403 22.60 -16.93 -30.80
N GLU A 404 23.80 -16.36 -30.96
CA GLU A 404 24.15 -15.06 -30.37
C GLU A 404 23.24 -13.93 -30.89
N LEU A 405 23.07 -13.83 -32.21
CA LEU A 405 22.21 -12.82 -32.84
C LEU A 405 20.73 -12.98 -32.42
N ARG A 406 20.24 -14.21 -32.24
CA ARG A 406 18.91 -14.49 -31.70
C ARG A 406 18.78 -13.97 -30.26
N SER A 407 19.73 -14.28 -29.38
CA SER A 407 19.73 -13.79 -27.99
C SER A 407 19.82 -12.26 -27.89
N ILE A 408 20.57 -11.60 -28.77
CA ILE A 408 20.64 -10.14 -28.84
C ILE A 408 19.29 -9.57 -29.33
N LYS A 409 18.67 -10.20 -30.34
CA LYS A 409 17.36 -9.81 -30.85
C LYS A 409 16.26 -9.96 -29.78
N GLU A 410 16.19 -11.08 -29.08
CA GLU A 410 15.20 -11.34 -28.02
C GLU A 410 15.26 -10.29 -26.91
N ARG A 411 16.48 -9.95 -26.45
CA ARG A 411 16.69 -8.85 -25.48
C ARG A 411 16.33 -7.48 -26.06
N GLY A 412 16.58 -7.25 -27.35
CA GLY A 412 16.22 -6.01 -28.05
C GLY A 412 14.71 -5.84 -28.23
N ASP A 413 14.00 -6.91 -28.57
CA ASP A 413 12.54 -6.93 -28.72
C ASP A 413 11.84 -6.74 -27.35
N ALA A 414 12.40 -7.32 -26.27
CA ALA A 414 11.92 -7.07 -24.90
C ALA A 414 12.10 -5.60 -24.47
N LEU A 415 13.29 -5.02 -24.62
CA LEU A 415 13.53 -3.59 -24.31
C LEU A 415 12.70 -2.66 -25.20
N LYS A 416 12.38 -3.07 -26.44
CA LYS A 416 11.48 -2.34 -27.34
C LYS A 416 10.03 -2.40 -26.87
N ALA A 417 9.57 -3.50 -26.27
CA ALA A 417 8.26 -3.59 -25.64
C ALA A 417 8.16 -2.66 -24.41
N ASP A 418 9.17 -2.64 -23.54
CA ASP A 418 9.23 -1.70 -22.42
C ASP A 418 9.29 -0.24 -22.89
N MET A 419 10.10 0.08 -23.91
CA MET A 419 10.15 1.41 -24.52
C MET A 419 8.77 1.83 -25.05
N ASN A 420 8.03 0.92 -25.72
CA ASN A 420 6.68 1.20 -26.18
C ASN A 420 5.72 1.48 -25.00
N ARG A 421 5.76 0.66 -23.94
CA ARG A 421 4.96 0.89 -22.73
C ARG A 421 5.27 2.26 -22.09
N LEU A 422 6.54 2.61 -21.94
CA LEU A 422 6.94 3.94 -21.41
C LEU A 422 6.56 5.09 -22.36
N ASN A 423 6.55 4.89 -23.69
CA ASN A 423 6.03 5.87 -24.63
C ASN A 423 4.53 6.12 -24.41
N GLU A 424 3.72 5.06 -24.30
CA GLU A 424 2.28 5.20 -24.03
C GLU A 424 1.98 5.76 -22.64
N GLU A 425 2.77 5.43 -21.61
CA GLU A 425 2.66 6.01 -20.27
C GLU A 425 3.02 7.50 -20.26
N LEU A 426 4.04 7.90 -21.03
CA LEU A 426 4.42 9.30 -21.24
C LEU A 426 3.30 10.07 -21.95
N THR A 427 2.84 9.61 -23.12
CA THR A 427 1.78 10.29 -23.89
C THR A 427 0.46 10.37 -23.11
N ARG A 428 0.12 9.35 -22.31
CA ARG A 428 -1.02 9.42 -21.37
C ARG A 428 -0.82 10.50 -20.32
N ALA A 429 0.35 10.57 -19.68
CA ALA A 429 0.65 11.59 -18.67
C ALA A 429 0.71 13.02 -19.24
N GLU A 430 1.24 13.20 -20.46
CA GLU A 430 1.29 14.49 -21.16
C GLU A 430 -0.12 14.96 -21.56
N THR A 431 -0.96 14.05 -22.07
CA THR A 431 -2.37 14.35 -22.42
C THR A 431 -3.17 14.74 -21.18
N GLU A 432 -3.07 13.94 -20.10
CA GLU A 432 -3.69 14.18 -18.79
C GLU A 432 -3.34 15.57 -18.22
N VAL A 433 -2.07 15.98 -18.35
CA VAL A 433 -1.61 17.32 -17.97
C VAL A 433 -2.21 18.40 -18.86
N SER A 434 -2.15 18.25 -20.19
CA SER A 434 -2.64 19.27 -21.12
C SER A 434 -4.13 19.53 -20.91
N THR A 435 -4.96 18.49 -20.90
CA THR A 435 -6.41 18.62 -20.70
C THR A 435 -6.76 19.24 -19.35
N THR A 436 -6.01 18.92 -18.30
CA THR A 436 -6.24 19.49 -16.96
C THR A 436 -5.81 20.96 -16.90
N LYS A 437 -4.67 21.32 -17.50
CA LYS A 437 -4.23 22.72 -17.63
C LYS A 437 -5.19 23.55 -18.47
N GLU A 438 -5.68 23.02 -19.59
CA GLU A 438 -6.65 23.68 -20.46
C GLU A 438 -7.97 23.96 -19.71
N ALA A 439 -8.47 22.99 -18.94
CA ALA A 439 -9.65 23.16 -18.09
C ALA A 439 -9.44 24.25 -17.02
N ILE A 440 -8.34 24.20 -16.27
CA ILE A 440 -8.03 25.21 -15.23
C ILE A 440 -7.84 26.60 -15.84
N ASN A 441 -7.10 26.71 -16.94
CA ASN A 441 -6.87 27.98 -17.63
C ASN A 441 -8.17 28.57 -18.19
N LYS A 442 -9.07 27.74 -18.73
CA LYS A 442 -10.41 28.18 -19.12
C LYS A 442 -11.18 28.71 -17.91
N THR A 443 -11.23 27.97 -16.80
CA THR A 443 -11.90 28.43 -15.57
C THR A 443 -11.30 29.74 -15.05
N LEU A 444 -9.98 29.95 -15.16
CA LEU A 444 -9.34 31.22 -14.82
C LEU A 444 -9.74 32.37 -15.76
N THR A 445 -9.91 32.11 -17.06
CA THR A 445 -10.43 33.10 -18.02
C THR A 445 -11.90 33.44 -17.75
N ASP A 446 -12.73 32.43 -17.49
CA ASP A 446 -14.14 32.61 -17.14
C ASP A 446 -14.28 33.44 -15.83
N LEU A 447 -13.48 33.13 -14.80
CA LEU A 447 -13.42 33.88 -13.54
C LEU A 447 -12.88 35.32 -13.73
N GLN A 448 -11.92 35.55 -14.63
CA GLN A 448 -11.44 36.90 -14.92
C GLN A 448 -12.54 37.74 -15.60
N SER A 449 -13.27 37.18 -16.57
CA SER A 449 -14.38 37.87 -17.22
C SER A 449 -15.52 38.20 -16.24
N GLN A 450 -15.76 37.31 -15.26
CA GLN A 450 -16.66 37.59 -14.13
C GLN A 450 -16.14 38.72 -13.25
N HIS A 451 -14.86 38.71 -12.86
CA HIS A 451 -14.25 39.79 -12.07
C HIS A 451 -14.37 41.16 -12.76
N GLU A 452 -14.02 41.23 -14.04
CA GLU A 452 -14.14 42.45 -14.85
C GLU A 452 -15.60 42.96 -14.92
N THR A 453 -16.58 42.05 -15.00
CA THR A 453 -18.01 42.38 -15.01
C THR A 453 -18.49 42.91 -13.65
N GLU A 454 -18.19 42.19 -12.56
CA GLU A 454 -18.61 42.58 -11.22
C GLU A 454 -17.88 43.85 -10.71
N GLN A 455 -16.65 44.09 -11.17
CA GLN A 455 -15.90 45.31 -10.91
C GLN A 455 -16.48 46.51 -11.67
N ALA A 456 -16.96 46.32 -12.90
CA ALA A 456 -17.68 47.37 -13.62
C ALA A 456 -19.00 47.75 -12.92
N ALA A 457 -19.76 46.76 -12.44
CA ALA A 457 -20.98 46.99 -11.66
C ALA A 457 -20.70 47.65 -10.29
N LEU A 458 -19.58 47.32 -9.62
CA LEU A 458 -19.13 48.03 -8.41
C LEU A 458 -18.84 49.50 -8.69
N ASN A 459 -18.14 49.80 -9.78
CA ASN A 459 -17.79 51.18 -10.15
C ASN A 459 -19.05 52.02 -10.45
N ASP A 460 -20.05 51.43 -11.13
CA ASP A 460 -21.34 52.10 -11.39
C ASP A 460 -22.13 52.35 -10.09
N LEU A 461 -22.25 51.36 -9.21
CA LEU A 461 -22.90 51.52 -7.90
C LEU A 461 -22.22 52.60 -7.04
N GLN A 462 -20.88 52.70 -7.08
CA GLN A 462 -20.13 53.77 -6.41
C GLN A 462 -20.44 55.15 -7.01
N ALA A 463 -20.53 55.26 -8.34
CA ALA A 463 -20.92 56.51 -9.00
C ALA A 463 -22.37 56.92 -8.66
N GLN A 464 -23.30 55.96 -8.59
CA GLN A 464 -24.67 56.19 -8.10
C GLN A 464 -24.68 56.68 -6.64
N LEU A 465 -23.85 56.09 -5.77
CA LEU A 465 -23.77 56.49 -4.35
C LEU A 465 -23.27 57.93 -4.18
N GLU A 466 -22.23 58.35 -4.90
CA GLU A 466 -21.74 59.73 -4.85
C GLU A 466 -22.70 60.73 -5.51
N ALA A 467 -23.47 60.31 -6.52
CA ALA A 467 -24.57 61.11 -7.07
C ALA A 467 -25.71 61.33 -6.05
N VAL A 468 -26.02 60.32 -5.22
CA VAL A 468 -26.98 60.47 -4.11
C VAL A 468 -26.44 61.37 -3.00
N LYS A 469 -25.19 61.17 -2.56
CA LYS A 469 -24.56 61.97 -1.48
C LYS A 469 -24.37 63.45 -1.84
N SER A 470 -24.10 63.76 -3.10
CA SER A 470 -23.94 65.14 -3.57
C SER A 470 -25.28 65.89 -3.65
N ASN A 471 -26.39 65.18 -3.84
CA ASN A 471 -27.73 65.75 -3.91
C ASN A 471 -28.42 65.86 -2.53
N LYS A 472 -27.72 66.43 -1.55
CA LYS A 472 -28.20 66.56 -0.15
C LYS A 472 -29.45 67.45 -0.04
N VAL A 473 -30.61 66.82 0.09
CA VAL A 473 -31.85 67.49 0.48
C VAL A 473 -31.73 67.98 1.92
N VAL A 474 -31.73 69.31 2.11
CA VAL A 474 -31.80 69.92 3.45
C VAL A 474 -33.23 69.80 3.96
N VAL A 475 -33.50 68.76 4.74
CA VAL A 475 -34.83 68.53 5.33
C VAL A 475 -35.10 69.55 6.45
N THR A 476 -36.02 70.48 6.22
CA THR A 476 -36.44 71.50 7.19
C THR A 476 -36.80 70.85 8.54
N PRO A 477 -36.13 71.22 9.65
CA PRO A 477 -36.36 70.66 10.98
C PRO A 477 -37.80 70.77 11.47
N VAL A 478 -38.20 69.84 12.34
CA VAL A 478 -39.53 69.83 12.99
C VAL A 478 -39.83 71.14 13.73
N ALA A 479 -38.82 71.80 14.30
CA ALA A 479 -38.99 73.08 15.00
C ALA A 479 -39.50 74.18 14.06
N ASP A 480 -38.88 74.34 12.90
CA ASP A 480 -39.22 75.39 11.94
C ASP A 480 -40.57 75.09 11.26
N ARG A 481 -40.82 73.82 10.90
CA ARG A 481 -42.13 73.37 10.38
C ARG A 481 -43.29 73.64 11.36
N LEU A 482 -43.05 73.57 12.67
CA LEU A 482 -44.05 73.90 13.69
C LEU A 482 -44.18 75.42 13.89
N ALA A 483 -43.08 76.17 13.81
CA ALA A 483 -43.08 77.63 13.94
C ALA A 483 -43.90 78.32 12.84
N GLU A 484 -43.98 77.74 11.63
CA GLU A 484 -44.81 78.26 10.53
C GLU A 484 -46.26 77.73 10.54
N HIS A 485 -46.60 76.72 11.35
CA HIS A 485 -47.92 76.10 11.34
C HIS A 485 -48.96 76.97 12.09
N ALA A 486 -49.73 77.76 11.34
CA ALA A 486 -50.69 78.75 11.87
C ALA A 486 -51.57 78.22 13.01
N ASP A 487 -52.23 77.07 12.83
CA ASP A 487 -53.11 76.49 13.87
C ASP A 487 -52.35 76.07 15.14
N PHE A 488 -51.09 75.63 15.01
CA PHE A 488 -50.28 75.17 16.15
C PHE A 488 -49.96 76.35 17.08
N ASN A 489 -49.57 77.48 16.49
CA ASN A 489 -49.29 78.74 17.19
C ASN A 489 -50.57 79.36 17.78
N ALA A 490 -51.70 79.30 17.05
CA ALA A 490 -52.99 79.76 17.56
C ALA A 490 -53.43 78.94 18.79
N ASN A 491 -53.35 77.61 18.69
CA ASN A 491 -53.67 76.70 19.79
C ASN A 491 -52.72 76.89 20.99
N ILE A 492 -51.41 77.13 20.78
CA ILE A 492 -50.48 77.45 21.89
C ILE A 492 -50.94 78.70 22.63
N LYS A 493 -51.24 79.78 21.91
CA LYS A 493 -51.68 81.04 22.50
C LYS A 493 -52.99 80.91 23.31
N ASP A 494 -53.93 80.10 22.82
CA ASP A 494 -55.16 79.77 23.54
C ASP A 494 -54.90 78.88 24.76
N ILE A 495 -53.95 77.93 24.68
CA ILE A 495 -53.53 77.09 25.83
C ILE A 495 -52.85 77.95 26.91
N GLU A 496 -51.96 78.89 26.54
CA GLU A 496 -51.28 79.78 27.48
C GLU A 496 -52.28 80.63 28.29
N GLY A 497 -53.32 81.15 27.62
CA GLY A 497 -54.41 81.87 28.29
C GLY A 497 -55.27 81.00 29.22
N ILE A 498 -55.41 79.71 28.95
CA ILE A 498 -56.09 78.76 29.87
C ILE A 498 -55.15 78.36 31.02
N ASP A 499 -53.85 78.20 30.79
CA ASP A 499 -52.88 77.87 31.84
C ASP A 499 -52.71 79.00 32.86
N GLU A 500 -52.76 80.27 32.44
CA GLU A 500 -52.75 81.38 33.38
C GLU A 500 -53.99 81.37 34.31
N ALA A 501 -55.13 80.87 33.83
CA ALA A 501 -56.33 80.67 34.64
C ALA A 501 -56.29 79.41 35.55
N LEU A 502 -55.47 78.40 35.23
CA LEU A 502 -55.40 77.13 35.98
C LEU A 502 -54.31 77.08 37.06
N ARG A 503 -53.35 78.01 37.08
CA ARG A 503 -52.13 77.96 37.92
C ARG A 503 -52.32 77.99 39.46
N ASN A 504 -53.52 78.30 39.97
CA ASN A 504 -53.77 78.44 41.41
C ASN A 504 -54.52 77.22 42.03
N ARG A 505 -53.87 76.06 42.11
CA ARG A 505 -54.26 74.95 43.01
C ARG A 505 -53.12 73.92 43.23
N PRO A 506 -53.03 73.27 44.40
CA PRO A 506 -52.09 72.17 44.63
C PRO A 506 -52.61 70.86 44.03
N GLY A 507 -51.71 70.04 43.47
CA GLY A 507 -52.01 68.71 42.95
C GLY A 507 -51.73 67.58 43.96
N ILE A 508 -52.30 66.40 43.71
CA ILE A 508 -52.09 65.18 44.50
C ILE A 508 -51.03 64.30 43.82
N ASP A 509 -50.09 63.77 44.59
CA ASP A 509 -49.04 62.88 44.07
C ASP A 509 -49.51 61.41 43.97
N LEU A 510 -49.10 60.74 42.88
CA LEU A 510 -49.37 59.33 42.56
C LEU A 510 -48.08 58.58 42.14
N SER A 511 -46.90 59.21 42.30
CA SER A 511 -45.59 58.66 41.93
C SER A 511 -45.32 57.28 42.54
N ASP A 512 -45.53 57.14 43.85
CA ASP A 512 -45.33 55.92 44.65
C ASP A 512 -46.02 54.67 44.06
N LEU A 513 -47.27 54.78 43.61
CA LEU A 513 -48.02 53.62 43.10
C LEU A 513 -47.49 53.16 41.73
N ARG A 514 -47.08 54.11 40.88
CA ARG A 514 -46.49 53.81 39.58
C ARG A 514 -45.12 53.15 39.73
N THR A 515 -44.30 53.64 40.67
CA THR A 515 -43.01 53.02 41.02
C THR A 515 -43.18 51.59 41.52
N LYS A 516 -44.16 51.33 42.40
CA LYS A 516 -44.44 49.97 42.90
C LYS A 516 -44.91 49.02 41.80
N LYS A 517 -45.77 49.47 40.88
CA LYS A 517 -46.22 48.64 39.75
C LYS A 517 -45.04 48.23 38.84
N ALA A 518 -44.09 49.14 38.60
CA ALA A 518 -42.91 48.88 37.78
C ALA A 518 -41.95 47.84 38.42
N ILE A 519 -41.79 47.88 39.75
CA ILE A 519 -40.97 46.90 40.49
C ILE A 519 -41.58 45.49 40.36
N ILE A 520 -42.86 45.32 40.70
CA ILE A 520 -43.54 44.01 40.64
C ILE A 520 -43.49 43.43 39.22
N ASN A 521 -43.63 44.25 38.18
CA ASN A 521 -43.49 43.76 36.79
C ASN A 521 -42.09 43.20 36.50
N ALA A 522 -41.03 43.83 37.01
CA ALA A 522 -39.66 43.36 36.83
C ALA A 522 -39.38 42.05 37.58
N ASP A 523 -39.91 41.92 38.80
CA ASP A 523 -39.82 40.69 39.60
C ASP A 523 -40.58 39.53 38.95
N LEU A 524 -41.75 39.81 38.38
CA LEU A 524 -42.60 38.82 37.69
C LEU A 524 -41.96 38.36 36.36
N ASP A 525 -41.30 39.26 35.62
CA ASP A 525 -40.46 38.89 34.47
C ASP A 525 -39.20 38.10 34.89
N ALA A 526 -38.62 38.39 36.06
CA ALA A 526 -37.49 37.63 36.59
C ALA A 526 -37.90 36.21 37.00
N ALA A 527 -39.05 36.03 37.68
CA ALA A 527 -39.60 34.73 38.03
C ALA A 527 -39.94 33.90 36.78
N LYS A 528 -40.58 34.49 35.77
CA LYS A 528 -40.85 33.82 34.47
C LYS A 528 -39.58 33.35 33.75
N ARG A 529 -38.44 34.03 33.91
CA ARG A 529 -37.15 33.56 33.37
C ARG A 529 -36.59 32.33 34.09
N LYS A 530 -36.96 32.07 35.34
CA LYS A 530 -36.54 30.85 36.08
C LYS A 530 -37.10 29.58 35.41
N LEU A 531 -38.34 29.62 34.90
CA LEU A 531 -38.97 28.47 34.24
C LEU A 531 -38.22 28.00 32.97
N LEU A 532 -37.59 28.92 32.24
CA LEU A 532 -36.79 28.61 31.03
C LEU A 532 -35.51 27.79 31.32
N ILE A 533 -35.19 27.51 32.59
CA ILE A 533 -34.08 26.65 32.99
C ILE A 533 -34.38 25.18 32.68
N LYS A 534 -35.62 24.73 32.87
CA LYS A 534 -36.01 23.31 32.72
C LYS A 534 -35.87 22.81 31.29
N ASP A 535 -36.21 23.63 30.29
CA ASP A 535 -36.02 23.30 28.87
C ASP A 535 -34.53 23.09 28.53
N ARG A 536 -33.64 23.89 29.13
CA ARG A 536 -32.18 23.77 28.94
C ARG A 536 -31.62 22.50 29.57
N ILE A 537 -32.07 22.16 30.79
CA ILE A 537 -31.68 20.92 31.46
C ILE A 537 -32.16 19.71 30.63
N THR A 538 -33.43 19.71 30.20
CA THR A 538 -34.00 18.64 29.36
C THR A 538 -33.26 18.48 28.03
N ALA A 539 -32.89 19.58 27.37
CA ALA A 539 -32.08 19.54 26.16
C ALA A 539 -30.66 19.00 26.40
N ALA A 540 -30.02 19.38 27.51
CA ALA A 540 -28.70 18.87 27.89
C ALA A 540 -28.73 17.37 28.22
N ASP A 541 -29.73 16.89 28.97
CA ASP A 541 -29.91 15.48 29.29
C ASP A 541 -30.17 14.63 28.06
N ASN A 542 -31.04 15.08 27.15
CA ASN A 542 -31.24 14.42 25.86
C ASN A 542 -29.93 14.32 25.07
N ARG A 543 -29.15 15.41 24.99
CA ARG A 543 -27.87 15.42 24.28
C ARG A 543 -26.80 14.53 24.93
N ILE A 544 -26.77 14.45 26.25
CA ILE A 544 -25.89 13.54 26.99
C ILE A 544 -26.29 12.07 26.74
N ASN A 545 -27.58 11.77 26.65
CA ASN A 545 -28.06 10.42 26.33
C ASN A 545 -27.75 10.02 24.88
N GLU A 546 -27.83 10.96 23.92
CA GLU A 546 -27.34 10.74 22.54
C GLU A 546 -25.84 10.41 22.53
N LEU A 547 -25.02 11.19 23.26
CA LEU A 547 -23.57 10.97 23.32
C LEU A 547 -23.20 9.62 23.96
N LYS A 548 -23.89 9.22 25.04
CA LYS A 548 -23.73 7.88 25.66
C LYS A 548 -24.16 6.75 24.74
N ALA A 549 -25.17 6.96 23.90
CA ALA A 549 -25.56 5.99 22.88
C ALA A 549 -24.50 5.87 21.76
N GLN A 550 -23.95 7.00 21.30
CA GLN A 550 -22.85 7.03 20.32
C GLN A 550 -21.59 6.35 20.84
N GLU A 551 -21.18 6.64 22.08
CA GLU A 551 -20.05 6.00 22.78
C GLU A 551 -20.21 4.47 22.80
N LYS A 552 -21.39 3.98 23.19
CA LYS A 552 -21.68 2.54 23.21
C LYS A 552 -21.58 1.90 21.82
N THR A 553 -22.12 2.52 20.78
CA THR A 553 -22.07 2.00 19.41
C THR A 553 -20.64 1.97 18.88
N MET A 554 -19.89 3.08 19.00
CA MET A 554 -18.50 3.18 18.56
C MET A 554 -17.59 2.18 19.30
N ALA A 555 -17.84 1.93 20.59
CA ALA A 555 -17.11 0.91 21.36
C ALA A 555 -17.43 -0.53 20.87
N GLN A 556 -18.65 -0.79 20.42
CA GLN A 556 -19.03 -2.09 19.83
C GLN A 556 -18.43 -2.28 18.43
N GLU A 557 -18.42 -1.23 17.60
CA GLU A 557 -17.75 -1.23 16.28
C GLU A 557 -16.24 -1.45 16.42
N LEU A 558 -15.60 -0.74 17.36
CA LEU A 558 -14.19 -0.91 17.68
C LEU A 558 -13.86 -2.34 18.13
N ALA A 559 -14.66 -2.92 19.02
CA ALA A 559 -14.47 -4.30 19.48
C ALA A 559 -14.69 -5.34 18.35
N ALA A 560 -15.56 -5.05 17.39
CA ALA A 560 -15.74 -5.90 16.21
C ALA A 560 -14.52 -5.85 15.28
N ILE A 561 -13.93 -4.68 15.06
CA ILE A 561 -12.70 -4.49 14.28
C ILE A 561 -11.52 -5.20 14.96
N GLU A 562 -11.34 -5.03 16.27
CA GLU A 562 -10.27 -5.69 17.02
C GLU A 562 -10.44 -7.23 17.05
N ARG A 563 -11.68 -7.75 17.06
CA ARG A 563 -11.93 -9.19 16.84
C ARG A 563 -11.57 -9.62 15.42
N GLN A 564 -11.88 -8.84 14.40
CA GLN A 564 -11.58 -9.19 13.01
C GLN A 564 -10.07 -9.22 12.75
N GLU A 565 -9.30 -8.30 13.34
CA GLU A 565 -7.83 -8.33 13.31
C GLU A 565 -7.29 -9.60 13.99
N PHE A 566 -7.77 -9.95 15.19
CA PHE A 566 -7.37 -11.17 15.89
C PHE A 566 -7.69 -12.45 15.11
N VAL A 567 -8.85 -12.51 14.44
CA VAL A 567 -9.21 -13.65 13.57
C VAL A 567 -8.34 -13.69 12.31
N ALA A 568 -7.92 -12.55 11.75
CA ALA A 568 -7.00 -12.48 10.62
C ALA A 568 -5.56 -12.90 10.98
N GLU A 569 -5.06 -12.53 12.17
CA GLU A 569 -3.80 -13.03 12.71
C GLU A 569 -3.86 -14.54 12.98
N SER A 570 -4.95 -15.01 13.57
CA SER A 570 -5.21 -16.44 13.79
C SER A 570 -5.29 -17.22 12.46
N TYR A 571 -5.80 -16.61 11.39
CA TYR A 571 -5.91 -17.23 10.06
C TYR A 571 -4.54 -17.44 9.39
N GLU A 572 -3.73 -16.38 9.34
CA GLU A 572 -2.38 -16.49 8.78
C GLU A 572 -1.54 -17.50 9.57
N LYS A 573 -1.60 -17.43 10.90
CA LYS A 573 -0.94 -18.40 11.78
C LYS A 573 -1.41 -19.83 11.52
N ALA A 574 -2.72 -20.07 11.40
CA ALA A 574 -3.24 -21.41 11.09
C ALA A 574 -2.76 -21.91 9.71
N LYS A 575 -2.65 -21.02 8.70
CA LYS A 575 -2.09 -21.35 7.38
C LYS A 575 -0.57 -21.65 7.45
N SER A 576 0.18 -20.96 8.32
CA SER A 576 1.57 -21.26 8.64
C SER A 576 1.72 -22.64 9.29
N GLU A 577 1.00 -22.88 10.39
CA GLU A 577 1.07 -24.11 11.18
C GLU A 577 0.59 -25.33 10.38
N GLU A 578 -0.46 -25.21 9.56
CA GLU A 578 -0.95 -26.30 8.71
C GLU A 578 0.03 -26.65 7.58
N LEU A 579 0.67 -25.66 6.95
CA LEU A 579 1.72 -25.91 5.95
C LEU A 579 2.94 -26.61 6.58
N GLU A 580 3.39 -26.15 7.75
CA GLU A 580 4.50 -26.76 8.48
C GLU A 580 4.14 -28.18 8.96
N ARG A 581 2.89 -28.41 9.38
CA ARG A 581 2.36 -29.74 9.74
C ARG A 581 2.30 -30.69 8.53
N ARG A 582 1.87 -30.21 7.35
CA ARG A 582 1.87 -31.00 6.10
C ARG A 582 3.28 -31.43 5.74
N VAL A 583 4.19 -30.46 5.60
CA VAL A 583 5.60 -30.70 5.28
C VAL A 583 6.20 -31.71 6.25
N ASN A 584 6.10 -31.47 7.56
CA ASN A 584 6.69 -32.37 8.57
C ASN A 584 6.02 -33.76 8.64
N GLY A 585 4.77 -33.89 8.19
CA GLY A 585 4.09 -35.18 8.05
C GLY A 585 4.60 -36.07 6.91
N MET A 586 5.40 -35.54 5.97
CA MET A 586 5.91 -36.28 4.81
C MET A 586 7.29 -36.95 5.04
N PHE A 587 7.94 -36.68 6.17
CA PHE A 587 9.29 -37.13 6.48
C PHE A 587 9.31 -37.98 7.76
N LYS A 588 10.18 -38.99 7.83
CA LYS A 588 10.24 -39.94 8.96
C LYS A 588 11.18 -39.47 10.07
N TYR A 589 12.12 -38.58 9.74
CA TYR A 589 13.18 -38.08 10.60
C TYR A 589 13.34 -36.56 10.48
N ALA A 590 13.41 -36.03 9.26
CA ALA A 590 13.59 -34.61 8.98
C ALA A 590 12.40 -33.78 9.47
N ASN A 591 12.67 -32.65 10.13
CA ASN A 591 11.65 -31.67 10.51
C ASN A 591 12.09 -30.29 10.01
N PHE A 592 11.15 -29.46 9.60
CA PHE A 592 11.39 -28.17 8.95
C PHE A 592 10.63 -27.09 9.68
N LYS A 593 11.38 -26.13 10.23
CA LYS A 593 10.81 -24.86 10.68
C LYS A 593 10.67 -23.96 9.46
N LEU A 594 9.44 -23.61 9.10
CA LEU A 594 9.08 -22.79 7.96
C LEU A 594 8.77 -21.34 8.35
N PHE A 595 8.54 -21.04 9.63
CA PHE A 595 8.23 -19.67 10.08
C PHE A 595 9.02 -19.29 11.32
N ASN A 596 9.62 -18.09 11.34
CA ASN A 596 10.17 -17.50 12.55
C ASN A 596 9.11 -16.61 13.20
N HIS A 597 8.72 -16.92 14.43
CA HIS A 597 7.99 -15.95 15.26
C HIS A 597 8.94 -14.81 15.68
N LEU A 598 8.55 -13.59 15.40
CA LEU A 598 9.26 -12.36 15.73
C LEU A 598 8.89 -11.90 17.15
N ILE A 599 9.73 -11.05 17.76
CA ILE A 599 9.55 -10.56 19.14
C ILE A 599 8.23 -9.76 19.32
N ASN A 600 7.71 -9.18 18.24
CA ASN A 600 6.42 -8.48 18.21
C ASN A 600 5.19 -9.38 17.95
N GLY A 601 5.37 -10.72 17.91
CA GLY A 601 4.30 -11.68 17.65
C GLY A 601 3.97 -11.92 16.16
N GLY A 602 4.59 -11.18 15.23
CA GLY A 602 4.47 -11.46 13.79
C GLY A 602 5.27 -12.68 13.34
N GLU A 603 5.05 -13.14 12.11
CA GLU A 603 5.80 -14.25 11.51
C GLU A 603 6.54 -13.80 10.24
N GLU A 604 7.76 -14.31 10.03
CA GLU A 604 8.48 -14.21 8.76
C GLU A 604 8.72 -15.62 8.15
N PRO A 605 8.63 -15.78 6.81
CA PRO A 605 8.98 -17.03 6.15
C PRO A 605 10.47 -17.38 6.33
N THR A 606 10.74 -18.65 6.62
CA THR A 606 12.09 -19.23 6.64
C THR A 606 12.07 -20.66 6.08
N CYS A 607 13.19 -21.37 6.17
CA CYS A 607 13.28 -22.82 6.02
C CYS A 607 14.54 -23.34 6.72
N VAL A 608 14.39 -23.82 7.96
CA VAL A 608 15.45 -24.45 8.75
C VAL A 608 15.13 -25.92 8.95
N THR A 609 15.86 -26.78 8.26
CA THR A 609 15.85 -28.24 8.50
C THR A 609 16.49 -28.54 9.85
N THR A 610 15.88 -29.46 10.58
CA THR A 610 16.23 -29.89 11.93
C THR A 610 16.05 -31.41 12.08
N TYR A 611 16.69 -31.99 13.09
CA TYR A 611 16.44 -33.36 13.55
C TYR A 611 16.50 -33.39 15.08
N GLN A 612 15.47 -33.95 15.72
CA GLN A 612 15.34 -33.97 17.18
C GLN A 612 15.52 -32.56 17.83
N GLY A 613 15.06 -31.51 17.13
CA GLY A 613 15.18 -30.11 17.56
C GLY A 613 16.53 -29.44 17.25
N VAL A 614 17.54 -30.17 16.79
CA VAL A 614 18.87 -29.64 16.43
C VAL A 614 18.90 -29.20 14.96
N PRO A 615 19.32 -27.96 14.62
CA PRO A 615 19.43 -27.50 13.23
C PRO A 615 20.44 -28.31 12.41
N PHE A 616 20.17 -28.47 11.11
CA PHE A 616 21.01 -29.27 10.22
C PHE A 616 22.50 -28.92 10.22
N PRO A 617 22.94 -27.64 10.27
CA PRO A 617 24.36 -27.29 10.36
C PRO A 617 25.06 -27.91 11.59
N ASP A 618 24.36 -28.00 12.72
CA ASP A 618 24.88 -28.42 14.02
C ASP A 618 24.80 -29.95 14.23
N LEU A 619 24.11 -30.67 13.34
CA LEU A 619 24.04 -32.13 13.37
C LEU A 619 25.40 -32.79 13.15
N ASN A 620 25.62 -33.95 13.79
CA ASN A 620 26.76 -34.82 13.47
C ASN A 620 26.59 -35.49 12.09
N ASN A 621 27.67 -36.04 11.52
CA ASN A 621 27.66 -36.61 10.17
C ASN A 621 26.63 -37.73 10.00
N ALA A 622 26.45 -38.61 10.98
CA ALA A 622 25.45 -39.68 10.93
C ALA A 622 24.02 -39.13 10.85
N ALA A 623 23.69 -38.10 11.64
CA ALA A 623 22.39 -37.44 11.60
C ALA A 623 22.18 -36.62 10.31
N LYS A 624 23.23 -35.99 9.76
CA LYS A 624 23.17 -35.30 8.45
C LYS A 624 22.84 -36.27 7.31
N ILE A 625 23.46 -37.45 7.29
CA ILE A 625 23.18 -38.49 6.29
C ILE A 625 21.80 -39.14 6.51
N LEU A 626 21.39 -39.40 7.76
CA LEU A 626 20.04 -39.87 8.10
C LEU A 626 18.95 -38.93 7.55
N VAL A 627 19.04 -37.63 7.85
CA VAL A 627 18.11 -36.60 7.36
C VAL A 627 18.16 -36.46 5.84
N GLY A 628 19.36 -36.53 5.25
CA GLY A 628 19.52 -36.43 3.80
C GLY A 628 18.87 -37.58 3.02
N ILE A 629 18.97 -38.81 3.52
CA ILE A 629 18.35 -39.98 2.88
C ILE A 629 16.83 -40.01 3.11
N ASP A 630 16.35 -39.53 4.26
CA ASP A 630 14.93 -39.30 4.51
C ASP A 630 14.33 -38.31 3.48
N ILE A 631 15.05 -37.21 3.23
CA ILE A 631 14.67 -36.23 2.20
C ILE A 631 14.70 -36.85 0.79
N ILE A 632 15.75 -37.61 0.45
CA ILE A 632 15.83 -38.33 -0.84
C ILE A 632 14.64 -39.28 -0.99
N ASN A 633 14.29 -40.05 0.04
CA ASN A 633 13.17 -41.00 0.01
C ASN A 633 11.84 -40.28 -0.26
N THR A 634 11.54 -39.19 0.46
CA THR A 634 10.30 -38.42 0.29
C THR A 634 10.23 -37.75 -1.09
N LEU A 635 11.31 -37.14 -1.57
CA LEU A 635 11.36 -36.54 -2.90
C LEU A 635 11.30 -37.60 -4.02
N SER A 636 11.93 -38.76 -3.83
CA SER A 636 11.85 -39.89 -4.77
C SER A 636 10.41 -40.39 -4.91
N ALA A 637 9.70 -40.51 -3.79
CA ALA A 637 8.30 -40.90 -3.75
C ALA A 637 7.38 -39.86 -4.42
N HIS A 638 7.62 -38.56 -4.20
CA HIS A 638 6.86 -37.48 -4.83
C HIS A 638 7.03 -37.45 -6.36
N HIS A 639 8.28 -37.46 -6.85
CA HIS A 639 8.53 -37.40 -8.29
C HIS A 639 8.32 -38.74 -9.03
N GLY A 640 8.14 -39.86 -8.30
CA GLY A 640 8.07 -41.20 -8.89
C GLY A 640 9.40 -41.68 -9.49
N VAL A 641 10.53 -41.13 -9.00
CA VAL A 641 11.89 -41.40 -9.48
C VAL A 641 12.78 -41.92 -8.36
N THR A 642 13.40 -43.08 -8.53
CA THR A 642 14.53 -43.53 -7.70
C THR A 642 15.84 -43.46 -8.49
N ALA A 643 16.90 -42.95 -7.87
CA ALA A 643 18.22 -42.76 -8.49
C ALA A 643 19.36 -43.24 -7.55
N PRO A 644 20.60 -43.45 -8.03
CA PRO A 644 21.69 -43.99 -7.21
C PRO A 644 22.23 -42.97 -6.20
N VAL A 645 22.20 -43.31 -4.92
CA VAL A 645 22.65 -42.46 -3.82
C VAL A 645 24.11 -42.72 -3.48
N PHE A 646 24.95 -41.68 -3.59
CA PHE A 646 26.35 -41.73 -3.21
C PHE A 646 26.53 -41.22 -1.77
N LEU A 647 27.09 -42.07 -0.90
CA LEU A 647 27.35 -41.78 0.50
C LEU A 647 28.86 -41.65 0.73
N ASP A 648 29.37 -40.41 0.71
CA ASP A 648 30.78 -40.12 1.04
C ASP A 648 31.01 -40.02 2.55
N ASN A 649 32.22 -40.36 3.01
CA ASN A 649 32.59 -40.53 4.42
C ASN A 649 31.65 -41.51 5.17
N ARG A 650 31.28 -42.62 4.52
CA ARG A 650 30.28 -43.57 5.02
C ARG A 650 30.69 -44.24 6.33
N GLU A 651 31.98 -44.38 6.62
CA GLU A 651 32.49 -44.86 7.92
C GLU A 651 32.08 -43.96 9.11
N SER A 652 31.77 -42.69 8.85
CA SER A 652 31.27 -41.74 9.86
C SER A 652 29.80 -41.95 10.25
N VAL A 653 29.15 -43.02 9.75
CA VAL A 653 27.72 -43.32 9.93
C VAL A 653 27.55 -44.74 10.48
N SER A 654 26.83 -44.92 11.58
CA SER A 654 26.61 -46.26 12.17
C SER A 654 25.53 -47.05 11.42
N ASN A 655 24.37 -46.45 11.18
CA ASN A 655 23.25 -47.06 10.48
C ASN A 655 22.70 -46.15 9.37
N ILE A 656 22.19 -46.73 8.29
CA ILE A 656 21.48 -46.05 7.21
C ILE A 656 19.97 -46.28 7.42
N PRO A 657 19.08 -45.28 7.23
CA PRO A 657 17.65 -45.57 7.09
C PRO A 657 17.38 -46.39 5.82
N ASP A 658 16.31 -47.18 5.82
CA ASP A 658 15.90 -47.95 4.64
C ASP A 658 15.64 -47.04 3.44
N THR A 659 16.07 -47.45 2.25
CA THR A 659 15.82 -46.72 1.00
C THR A 659 15.62 -47.71 -0.16
N ALA A 660 14.78 -47.33 -1.13
CA ALA A 660 14.61 -48.05 -2.39
C ALA A 660 15.71 -47.73 -3.41
N ALA A 661 16.48 -46.66 -3.18
CA ALA A 661 17.59 -46.27 -4.04
C ALA A 661 18.73 -47.30 -4.03
N GLN A 662 19.50 -47.34 -5.11
CA GLN A 662 20.79 -48.02 -5.13
C GLN A 662 21.78 -47.25 -4.23
N VAL A 663 22.41 -47.92 -3.27
CA VAL A 663 23.31 -47.28 -2.30
C VAL A 663 24.77 -47.53 -2.65
N ILE A 664 25.53 -46.45 -2.84
CA ILE A 664 26.95 -46.48 -3.18
C ILE A 664 27.74 -45.88 -2.02
N ASN A 665 28.30 -46.75 -1.19
CA ASN A 665 29.05 -46.42 0.01
C ASN A 665 30.52 -46.12 -0.33
N LEU A 666 30.99 -44.90 -0.09
CA LEU A 666 32.42 -44.57 -0.16
C LEU A 666 33.01 -44.59 1.26
N ILE A 667 33.85 -45.58 1.55
CA ILE A 667 34.30 -45.91 2.91
C ILE A 667 35.82 -45.68 3.05
N VAL A 668 36.25 -44.88 4.02
CA VAL A 668 37.66 -44.77 4.39
C VAL A 668 38.13 -46.08 5.03
N SER A 669 39.09 -46.75 4.39
CA SER A 669 39.76 -47.94 4.90
C SER A 669 41.28 -47.75 4.81
N PRO A 670 41.99 -47.54 5.93
CA PRO A 670 43.45 -47.34 5.93
C PRO A 670 44.26 -48.54 5.43
N ALA A 671 43.67 -49.75 5.41
CA ALA A 671 44.32 -50.97 4.90
C ALA A 671 44.21 -51.12 3.37
N ASP A 672 43.28 -50.40 2.72
CA ASP A 672 43.03 -50.47 1.29
C ASP A 672 43.75 -49.30 0.58
N GLU A 673 45.05 -49.45 0.30
CA GLU A 673 45.85 -48.45 -0.45
C GLU A 673 45.28 -48.14 -1.85
N LYS A 674 44.52 -49.08 -2.42
CA LYS A 674 43.82 -48.98 -3.70
C LYS A 674 42.34 -49.29 -3.49
N LEU A 675 41.49 -48.74 -4.37
CA LEU A 675 40.05 -48.96 -4.30
C LEU A 675 39.70 -50.44 -4.39
N ARG A 676 38.97 -50.94 -3.38
CA ARG A 676 38.39 -52.28 -3.33
C ARG A 676 36.87 -52.17 -3.34
N VAL A 677 36.23 -52.89 -4.25
CA VAL A 677 34.76 -53.04 -4.32
C VAL A 677 34.36 -54.26 -3.48
N ALA A 678 33.27 -54.13 -2.72
CA ALA A 678 32.68 -55.17 -1.86
C ALA A 678 31.15 -55.05 -1.80
#